data_AF-A0A959RFY3-F1
#
_entry.id   AF-A0A959RFY3-F1
#
_cell.length_a   1.000
_cell.length_b   1.000
_cell.length_c   1.000
_cell.angle_alpha   90.00
_cell.angle_beta   90.00
_cell.angle_gamma   90.00
#
_symmetry.space_group_name_H-M   'P 1'
#
loop_
_entity.id
_entity.type
_entity.pdbx_description
1 polymer ?
#
loop_
_entity_poly.entity_id
_entity_poly.type
_entity_poly.pdbx_seq_one_letter_code
_entity_poly.pdbx_strand_id
1 'polypeptide(L)'
;MKYFFYCVTVFLFLFSSAHAQPLSDDIKTILKFQDERTLGPGNELLDFLNSGDESVVTAALYALANIADSTTIDTISVQLMNNTSPKVRSMAAFALGQIGTGLSAEYLQEAGKKEKDVDVLVAILENIGKTGDEEALNKIVPLLIDDARYHNAVAMAVARFALRNIKNQNSIRHLEALFAYGRTGIEKYLAYALWRIRDRDLLIPERIHIMNLIRSNDPETRAYSVYALNAIKEPSDIPVLIDMFESENDWRVKVNILNTLGGYTLDSIGQYTEQISGVFGRSLADPSDHVKIAALNADGRLFSQYKIPESGDKPVVIPGTKVPMMVIESKGWYSSQVFGAAIDAYAQIMKDRSENVLWEEFYYYTSVDNLVDIINAFSYFENGDIIGKLRDSISVIVMRFNEVAPNTTGEMIPNLALAKIYRAYIETALNLLPNMKSEESLNLARLSFIEFADSRKPDIVYYSLQGLQSDQMKARQDWMFENKEVLNFEYAGLEYPKNVDDMTLFADAFGELQDTVMLPELRKNLGRDNYDLAVTSAGAIEKITGEKITVNPADYSRHTDFDWDYLNANQTVTVILNTSEGEIEIELYPDVAPFTVMNFLKLAEQNYFDATEFHRVIGNFVIQGGDPTSTGFGGPGYSIRGEYSPLPYERGTLGMASAGKDTEGSQFFITHSRQPHLDSKYTIFGKVVNGMDVVDRILIGDTLNDVIIIRN
;
A
#
# COMPACT_ATOMS: atom_id res chain seq x y z
N MET A 1 -8.05 5.20 -25.24
CA MET A 1 -7.30 6.40 -25.69
C MET A 1 -8.13 7.69 -25.75
N LYS A 2 -9.39 7.71 -26.23
CA LYS A 2 -10.24 8.93 -26.21
C LYS A 2 -10.81 9.35 -24.85
N TYR A 3 -10.79 8.47 -23.84
CA TYR A 3 -11.19 8.80 -22.46
C TYR A 3 -10.11 9.59 -21.68
N PHE A 4 -8.84 9.47 -22.09
CA PHE A 4 -7.70 10.16 -21.49
C PHE A 4 -7.71 11.64 -21.90
N PHE A 5 -7.70 11.90 -23.22
CA PHE A 5 -8.71 12.71 -23.91
C PHE A 5 -9.30 13.93 -23.20
N TYR A 6 -10.22 13.68 -22.25
CA TYR A 6 -11.14 14.67 -21.68
C TYR A 6 -10.97 14.86 -20.15
N CYS A 7 -10.71 13.81 -19.38
CA CYS A 7 -10.40 13.97 -17.94
C CYS A 7 -9.03 14.62 -17.74
N VAL A 8 -8.08 14.33 -18.63
CA VAL A 8 -6.75 14.92 -18.63
C VAL A 8 -6.74 16.27 -19.36
N THR A 9 -7.60 16.51 -20.36
CA THR A 9 -7.63 17.81 -21.06
C THR A 9 -8.43 18.89 -20.32
N VAL A 10 -9.26 18.52 -19.33
CA VAL A 10 -9.91 19.49 -18.42
C VAL A 10 -8.98 19.89 -17.25
N PHE A 11 -7.96 19.08 -16.94
CA PHE A 11 -6.95 19.37 -15.91
C PHE A 11 -5.63 19.93 -16.48
N LEU A 12 -5.08 19.34 -17.56
CA LEU A 12 -3.83 19.79 -18.22
C LEU A 12 -3.94 21.13 -18.96
N PHE A 13 -5.14 21.70 -19.10
CA PHE A 13 -5.33 23.07 -19.62
C PHE A 13 -5.30 24.15 -18.53
N LEU A 14 -4.77 23.84 -17.33
CA LEU A 14 -4.41 24.91 -16.39
C LEU A 14 -3.16 25.69 -16.84
N PHE A 15 -2.29 25.12 -17.68
CA PHE A 15 -1.06 25.80 -18.15
C PHE A 15 -0.61 25.46 -19.59
N SER A 16 -1.44 24.83 -20.42
CA SER A 16 -1.07 24.53 -21.83
C SER A 16 -1.20 25.76 -22.74
N SER A 17 -0.28 26.70 -22.56
CA SER A 17 0.24 27.50 -23.67
C SER A 17 1.69 27.10 -23.87
N ALA A 18 2.14 27.05 -25.13
CA ALA A 18 3.42 26.48 -25.57
C ALA A 18 4.68 27.21 -25.03
N HIS A 19 4.57 27.96 -23.94
CA HIS A 19 5.64 28.51 -23.11
C HIS A 19 5.13 28.47 -21.66
N ALA A 20 5.81 27.75 -20.76
CA ALA A 20 5.57 27.75 -19.33
C ALA A 20 5.47 29.21 -18.81
N GLN A 21 4.28 29.65 -18.41
CA GLN A 21 4.10 30.97 -17.80
C GLN A 21 4.41 30.86 -16.30
N PRO A 22 5.14 31.82 -15.71
CA PRO A 22 5.38 31.82 -14.28
C PRO A 22 4.07 31.79 -13.49
N LEU A 23 4.05 31.06 -12.36
CA LEU A 23 2.92 31.06 -11.43
C LEU A 23 2.57 32.50 -11.02
N SER A 24 1.29 32.85 -11.05
CA SER A 24 0.81 34.15 -10.56
C SER A 24 0.93 34.24 -9.05
N ASP A 25 0.96 35.46 -8.51
CA ASP A 25 1.10 35.67 -7.06
C ASP A 25 -0.12 35.16 -6.27
N ASP A 26 -1.31 35.19 -6.87
CA ASP A 26 -2.52 34.57 -6.32
C ASP A 26 -2.34 33.05 -6.18
N ILE A 27 -1.84 32.38 -7.23
CA ILE A 27 -1.62 30.92 -7.20
C ILE A 27 -0.53 30.54 -6.20
N LYS A 28 0.58 31.30 -6.13
CA LYS A 28 1.61 31.07 -5.10
C LYS A 28 1.05 31.17 -3.69
N THR A 29 0.18 32.15 -3.45
CA THR A 29 -0.47 32.35 -2.14
C THR A 29 -1.41 31.19 -1.81
N ILE A 30 -2.22 30.75 -2.77
CA ILE A 30 -3.11 29.59 -2.62
C ILE A 30 -2.31 28.31 -2.32
N LEU A 31 -1.24 28.05 -3.07
CA LEU A 31 -0.39 26.88 -2.86
C LEU A 31 0.28 26.90 -1.49
N LYS A 32 0.69 28.08 -1.02
CA LYS A 32 1.22 28.26 0.34
C LYS A 32 0.18 27.89 1.39
N PHE A 33 -1.05 28.38 1.27
CA PHE A 33 -2.14 28.02 2.19
C PHE A 33 -2.51 26.53 2.14
N GLN A 34 -2.50 25.93 0.95
CA GLN A 34 -2.67 24.49 0.78
C GLN A 34 -1.63 23.70 1.57
N ASP A 35 -0.34 24.00 1.40
CA ASP A 35 0.76 23.32 2.07
C ASP A 35 0.77 23.58 3.59
N GLU A 36 0.47 24.81 4.00
CA GLU A 36 0.38 25.17 5.41
C GLU A 36 -0.84 24.55 6.11
N ARG A 37 -1.80 24.01 5.34
CA ARG A 37 -3.09 23.48 5.82
C ARG A 37 -3.91 24.55 6.56
N THR A 38 -3.93 25.76 6.03
CA THR A 38 -4.55 26.94 6.66
C THR A 38 -5.44 27.69 5.69
N LEU A 39 -6.46 28.37 6.21
CA LEU A 39 -7.26 29.33 5.42
C LEU A 39 -6.60 30.72 5.36
N GLY A 40 -5.52 30.93 6.10
CA GLY A 40 -4.91 32.22 6.39
C GLY A 40 -5.51 32.89 7.64
N PRO A 41 -4.82 33.84 8.30
CA PRO A 41 -5.26 34.47 9.54
C PRO A 41 -6.66 35.12 9.49
N GLY A 42 -7.06 35.60 8.32
CA GLY A 42 -8.35 36.22 8.04
C GLY A 42 -9.27 35.36 7.16
N ASN A 43 -8.94 34.08 6.94
CA ASN A 43 -9.56 33.21 5.94
C ASN A 43 -9.40 33.71 4.50
N GLU A 44 -8.27 34.36 4.20
CA GLU A 44 -7.94 34.95 2.90
C GLU A 44 -8.08 33.94 1.74
N LEU A 45 -7.88 32.63 2.01
CA LEU A 45 -8.09 31.59 1.01
C LEU A 45 -9.53 31.62 0.42
N LEU A 46 -10.52 31.96 1.25
CA LEU A 46 -11.93 32.00 0.83
C LEU A 46 -12.22 33.17 -0.11
N ASP A 47 -11.44 34.25 -0.04
CA ASP A 47 -11.63 35.42 -0.90
C ASP A 47 -11.36 35.10 -2.38
N PHE A 48 -10.42 34.18 -2.64
CA PHE A 48 -10.11 33.72 -4.00
C PHE A 48 -11.28 33.02 -4.69
N LEU A 49 -12.27 32.51 -3.95
CA LEU A 49 -13.51 31.94 -4.53
C LEU A 49 -14.41 32.98 -5.21
N ASN A 50 -14.17 34.27 -4.97
CA ASN A 50 -14.87 35.37 -5.62
C ASN A 50 -14.09 35.96 -6.81
N SER A 51 -12.95 35.37 -7.17
CA SER A 51 -12.15 35.83 -8.30
C SER A 51 -12.93 35.73 -9.63
N GLY A 52 -12.67 36.67 -10.53
CA GLY A 52 -13.15 36.60 -11.91
C GLY A 52 -12.36 35.60 -12.78
N ASP A 53 -11.25 35.09 -12.28
CA ASP A 53 -10.42 34.07 -12.94
C ASP A 53 -10.80 32.67 -12.47
N GLU A 54 -11.34 31.87 -13.40
CA GLU A 54 -11.74 30.47 -13.15
C GLU A 54 -10.58 29.61 -12.61
N SER A 55 -9.34 29.89 -13.03
CA SER A 55 -8.15 29.15 -12.61
C SER A 55 -7.84 29.39 -11.15
N VAL A 56 -7.98 30.64 -10.69
CA VAL A 56 -7.80 31.03 -9.28
C VAL A 56 -8.88 30.40 -8.40
N VAL A 57 -10.14 30.44 -8.84
CA VAL A 57 -11.24 29.79 -8.10
C VAL A 57 -11.04 28.27 -8.00
N THR A 58 -10.62 27.64 -9.10
CA THR A 58 -10.35 26.19 -9.13
C THR A 58 -9.18 25.82 -8.22
N ALA A 59 -8.09 26.60 -8.23
CA ALA A 59 -6.94 26.39 -7.35
C ALA A 59 -7.33 26.56 -5.88
N ALA A 60 -8.14 27.57 -5.54
CA ALA A 60 -8.63 27.77 -4.19
C ALA A 60 -9.49 26.60 -3.70
N LEU A 61 -10.40 26.08 -4.55
CA LEU A 61 -11.18 24.88 -4.22
C LEU A 61 -10.29 23.63 -4.08
N TYR A 62 -9.23 23.50 -4.88
CA TYR A 62 -8.27 22.42 -4.77
C TYR A 62 -7.48 22.47 -3.45
N ALA A 63 -7.06 23.67 -3.04
CA ALA A 63 -6.44 23.91 -1.75
C ALA A 63 -7.40 23.54 -0.61
N LEU A 64 -8.66 23.98 -0.67
CA LEU A 64 -9.69 23.63 0.31
C LEU A 64 -9.94 22.12 0.40
N ALA A 65 -9.88 21.41 -0.73
CA ALA A 65 -10.00 19.95 -0.77
C ALA A 65 -8.87 19.27 0.02
N ASN A 66 -7.64 19.76 -0.11
CA ASN A 66 -6.46 19.22 0.58
C ASN A 66 -6.39 19.62 2.06
N ILE A 67 -6.85 20.83 2.40
CA ILE A 67 -7.01 21.29 3.79
C ILE A 67 -8.07 20.44 4.50
N ALA A 68 -9.20 20.19 3.82
CA ALA A 68 -10.35 19.44 4.31
C ALA A 68 -10.97 20.01 5.60
N ASP A 69 -11.01 21.34 5.73
CA ASP A 69 -11.65 22.02 6.88
C ASP A 69 -13.18 22.03 6.74
N SER A 70 -13.85 21.36 7.67
CA SER A 70 -15.32 21.26 7.73
C SER A 70 -16.06 22.59 7.86
N THR A 71 -15.42 23.65 8.35
CA THR A 71 -16.05 24.99 8.46
C THR A 71 -16.29 25.66 7.10
N THR A 72 -15.67 25.14 6.04
CA THR A 72 -15.74 25.70 4.68
C THR A 72 -16.85 25.08 3.81
N ILE A 73 -17.56 24.06 4.32
CA ILE A 73 -18.57 23.30 3.58
C ILE A 73 -19.64 24.21 2.97
N ASP A 74 -20.21 25.13 3.75
CA ASP A 74 -21.26 26.03 3.28
C ASP A 74 -20.76 26.92 2.13
N THR A 75 -19.54 27.47 2.27
CA THR A 75 -18.91 28.31 1.24
C THR A 75 -18.64 27.52 -0.05
N ILE A 76 -18.13 26.30 0.05
CA ILE A 76 -17.88 25.43 -1.11
C ILE A 76 -19.20 25.02 -1.76
N SER A 77 -20.24 24.76 -0.98
CA SER A 77 -21.56 24.37 -1.48
C SER A 77 -22.20 25.45 -2.36
N VAL A 78 -21.93 26.74 -2.08
CA VAL A 78 -22.38 27.86 -2.93
C VAL A 78 -21.73 27.78 -4.31
N GLN A 79 -20.44 27.44 -4.38
CA GLN A 79 -19.75 27.25 -5.66
C GLN A 79 -20.34 26.07 -6.44
N LEU A 80 -20.60 24.94 -5.78
CA LEU A 80 -21.23 23.78 -6.40
C LEU A 80 -22.65 24.07 -6.91
N MET A 81 -23.47 24.83 -6.18
CA MET A 81 -24.87 25.03 -6.55
C MET A 81 -25.10 26.16 -7.55
N ASN A 82 -24.27 27.22 -7.51
CA ASN A 82 -24.58 28.48 -8.17
C ASN A 82 -23.54 28.92 -9.22
N ASN A 83 -22.33 28.36 -9.22
CA ASN A 83 -21.31 28.81 -10.18
C ASN A 83 -21.68 28.39 -11.61
N THR A 84 -21.49 29.28 -12.58
CA THR A 84 -21.84 29.02 -13.99
C THR A 84 -20.87 28.05 -14.67
N SER A 85 -19.62 27.98 -14.20
CA SER A 85 -18.60 27.08 -14.75
C SER A 85 -18.78 25.63 -14.27
N PRO A 86 -18.96 24.66 -15.18
CA PRO A 86 -18.95 23.24 -14.82
C PRO A 86 -17.63 22.80 -14.18
N LYS A 87 -16.49 23.38 -14.59
CA LYS A 87 -15.18 23.05 -14.03
C LYS A 87 -15.11 23.41 -12.54
N VAL A 88 -15.56 24.62 -12.19
CA VAL A 88 -15.62 25.07 -10.79
C VAL A 88 -16.59 24.21 -9.98
N ARG A 89 -17.77 23.90 -10.52
CA ARG A 89 -18.74 23.02 -9.85
C ARG A 89 -18.18 21.62 -9.59
N SER A 90 -17.50 21.02 -10.58
CA SER A 90 -16.85 19.72 -10.42
C SER A 90 -15.75 19.73 -9.34
N MET A 91 -14.94 20.79 -9.29
CA MET A 91 -13.92 20.94 -8.25
C MET A 91 -14.54 21.17 -6.86
N ALA A 92 -15.64 21.91 -6.77
CA ALA A 92 -16.39 22.09 -5.53
C ALA A 92 -16.98 20.75 -5.04
N ALA A 93 -17.50 19.92 -5.95
CA ALA A 93 -17.94 18.57 -5.61
C ALA A 93 -16.78 17.69 -5.09
N PHE A 94 -15.60 17.80 -5.71
CA PHE A 94 -14.38 17.13 -5.21
C PHE A 94 -13.99 17.60 -3.81
N ALA A 95 -13.96 18.91 -3.56
CA ALA A 95 -13.61 19.48 -2.26
C ALA A 95 -14.56 19.02 -1.15
N LEU A 96 -15.88 19.03 -1.39
CA LEU A 96 -16.87 18.44 -0.47
C LEU A 96 -16.64 16.95 -0.25
N GLY A 97 -16.27 16.23 -1.32
CA GLY A 97 -15.90 14.82 -1.26
C GLY A 97 -14.68 14.52 -0.37
N GLN A 98 -13.67 15.40 -0.39
CA GLN A 98 -12.47 15.29 0.45
C GLN A 98 -12.75 15.63 1.92
N ILE A 99 -13.61 16.61 2.19
CA ILE A 99 -14.02 16.97 3.57
C ILE A 99 -14.77 15.80 4.24
N GLY A 100 -15.59 15.08 3.47
CA GLY A 100 -16.03 13.74 3.89
C GLY A 100 -17.06 13.67 5.02
N THR A 101 -17.81 14.75 5.26
CA THR A 101 -18.83 14.80 6.32
C THR A 101 -20.24 14.46 5.80
N GLY A 102 -21.17 14.12 6.71
CA GLY A 102 -22.58 13.94 6.38
C GLY A 102 -23.20 15.18 5.70
N LEU A 103 -22.88 16.37 6.21
CA LEU A 103 -23.32 17.63 5.60
C LEU A 103 -22.79 17.80 4.16
N SER A 104 -21.54 17.41 3.90
CA SER A 104 -20.98 17.42 2.54
C SER A 104 -21.75 16.49 1.61
N ALA A 105 -22.12 15.30 2.10
CA ALA A 105 -22.92 14.34 1.35
C ALA A 105 -24.34 14.85 1.07
N GLU A 106 -24.96 15.60 1.99
CA GLU A 106 -26.26 16.24 1.79
C GLU A 106 -26.19 17.27 0.65
N TYR A 107 -25.20 18.18 0.67
CA TYR A 107 -25.02 19.17 -0.38
C TYR A 107 -24.76 18.55 -1.76
N LEU A 108 -23.94 17.50 -1.83
CA LEU A 108 -23.70 16.75 -3.07
C LEU A 108 -25.00 16.14 -3.62
N GLN A 109 -25.83 15.54 -2.77
CA GLN A 109 -27.13 14.98 -3.17
C GLN A 109 -28.10 16.06 -3.65
N GLU A 110 -28.17 17.20 -2.97
CA GLU A 110 -29.04 18.32 -3.38
C GLU A 110 -28.60 18.94 -4.72
N ALA A 111 -27.28 19.07 -4.93
CA ALA A 111 -26.74 19.53 -6.21
C ALA A 111 -27.07 18.54 -7.35
N GLY A 112 -26.87 17.23 -7.10
CA GLY A 112 -27.12 16.17 -8.09
C GLY A 112 -28.57 16.11 -8.59
N LYS A 113 -29.56 16.51 -7.77
CA LYS A 113 -30.97 16.58 -8.18
C LYS A 113 -31.27 17.66 -9.23
N LYS A 114 -30.44 18.70 -9.30
CA LYS A 114 -30.68 19.89 -10.14
C LYS A 114 -29.69 20.00 -11.29
N GLU A 115 -28.52 19.38 -11.16
CA GLU A 115 -27.45 19.43 -12.14
C GLU A 115 -27.83 18.74 -13.46
N LYS A 116 -27.35 19.32 -14.56
CA LYS A 116 -27.60 18.85 -15.93
C LYS A 116 -26.31 18.57 -16.68
N ASP A 117 -25.21 19.18 -16.26
CA ASP A 117 -23.90 18.95 -16.84
C ASP A 117 -23.39 17.56 -16.41
N VAL A 118 -23.02 16.75 -17.40
CA VAL A 118 -22.61 15.37 -17.17
C VAL A 118 -21.29 15.29 -16.40
N ASP A 119 -20.34 16.19 -16.65
CA ASP A 119 -19.04 16.15 -15.98
C ASP A 119 -19.19 16.51 -14.50
N VAL A 120 -20.08 17.44 -14.17
CA VAL A 120 -20.43 17.76 -12.78
C VAL A 120 -21.19 16.60 -12.13
N LEU A 121 -22.14 15.97 -12.83
CA LEU A 121 -22.86 14.79 -12.31
C LEU A 121 -21.91 13.62 -12.01
N VAL A 122 -20.91 13.38 -12.88
CA VAL A 122 -19.86 12.39 -12.65
C VAL A 122 -19.09 12.75 -11.38
N ALA A 123 -18.61 13.99 -11.24
CA ALA A 123 -17.91 14.44 -10.04
C ALA A 123 -18.78 14.28 -8.77
N ILE A 124 -20.06 14.63 -8.83
CA ILE A 124 -21.00 14.46 -7.72
C ILE A 124 -21.13 12.98 -7.33
N LEU A 125 -21.42 12.08 -8.28
CA LEU A 125 -21.60 10.65 -8.02
C LEU A 125 -20.35 10.01 -7.42
N GLU A 126 -19.19 10.32 -7.99
CA GLU A 126 -17.90 9.82 -7.51
C GLU A 126 -17.67 10.17 -6.03
N ASN A 127 -18.03 11.40 -5.64
CA ASN A 127 -17.86 11.89 -4.28
C ASN A 127 -19.00 11.47 -3.33
N ILE A 128 -20.24 11.31 -3.81
CA ILE A 128 -21.32 10.66 -3.03
C ILE A 128 -20.90 9.24 -2.65
N GLY A 129 -20.27 8.48 -3.56
CA GLY A 129 -19.72 7.16 -3.23
C GLY A 129 -18.68 7.18 -2.10
N LYS A 130 -17.91 8.26 -2.00
CA LYS A 130 -16.88 8.44 -0.95
C LYS A 130 -17.47 8.85 0.41
N THR A 131 -18.54 9.65 0.42
CA THR A 131 -19.00 10.35 1.63
C THR A 131 -20.39 9.93 2.11
N GLY A 132 -21.26 9.51 1.19
CA GLY A 132 -22.66 9.19 1.47
C GLY A 132 -22.84 8.02 2.44
N ASP A 133 -24.05 7.87 2.95
CA ASP A 133 -24.46 6.75 3.80
C ASP A 133 -25.31 5.73 3.03
N GLU A 134 -25.90 4.78 3.75
CA GLU A 134 -26.76 3.77 3.14
C GLU A 134 -28.02 4.39 2.46
N GLU A 135 -28.55 5.49 2.99
CA GLU A 135 -29.68 6.19 2.39
C GLU A 135 -29.29 6.81 1.04
N ALA A 136 -28.10 7.41 0.96
CA ALA A 136 -27.54 7.90 -0.30
C ALA A 136 -27.37 6.76 -1.32
N LEU A 137 -26.84 5.59 -0.91
CA LEU A 137 -26.74 4.40 -1.77
C LEU A 137 -28.11 3.96 -2.32
N ASN A 138 -29.12 3.91 -1.46
CA ASN A 138 -30.47 3.51 -1.83
C ASN A 138 -31.11 4.47 -2.86
N LYS A 139 -30.62 5.70 -2.92
CA LYS A 139 -31.11 6.77 -3.80
C LYS A 139 -30.18 7.06 -4.99
N ILE A 140 -29.12 6.28 -5.22
CA ILE A 140 -28.33 6.35 -6.47
C ILE A 140 -29.18 5.82 -7.62
N VAL A 141 -30.24 6.52 -8.02
CA VAL A 141 -31.02 6.09 -9.17
C VAL A 141 -30.25 6.49 -10.42
N PRO A 142 -29.88 5.56 -11.32
CA PRO A 142 -29.35 5.95 -12.61
C PRO A 142 -30.39 6.81 -13.29
N LEU A 143 -30.08 8.10 -13.47
CA LEU A 143 -30.89 8.95 -14.33
C LEU A 143 -30.81 8.41 -15.75
N LEU A 144 -31.88 8.63 -16.52
CA LEU A 144 -32.08 8.29 -17.94
C LEU A 144 -31.09 9.00 -18.90
N ILE A 145 -29.89 9.31 -18.43
CA ILE A 145 -28.87 10.05 -19.14
C ILE A 145 -28.08 9.05 -19.97
N ASP A 146 -28.26 9.13 -21.29
CA ASP A 146 -27.48 8.36 -22.25
C ASP A 146 -26.04 8.90 -22.36
N ASP A 147 -25.23 8.70 -21.31
CA ASP A 147 -23.80 9.02 -21.30
C ASP A 147 -23.00 7.93 -20.58
N ALA A 148 -21.99 7.39 -21.27
CA ALA A 148 -21.16 6.31 -20.73
C ALA A 148 -20.34 6.74 -19.50
N ARG A 149 -19.90 7.99 -19.41
CA ARG A 149 -19.14 8.50 -18.26
C ARG A 149 -20.01 8.52 -17.01
N TYR A 150 -21.26 8.95 -17.14
CA TYR A 150 -22.24 8.94 -16.05
C TYR A 150 -22.48 7.51 -15.55
N HIS A 151 -22.70 6.56 -16.45
CA HIS A 151 -22.88 5.16 -16.08
C HIS A 151 -21.64 4.54 -15.41
N ASN A 152 -20.43 4.87 -15.89
CA ASN A 152 -19.18 4.46 -15.23
C ASN A 152 -19.12 5.01 -13.80
N ALA A 153 -19.50 6.28 -13.60
CA ALA A 153 -19.54 6.92 -12.29
C ALA A 153 -20.57 6.28 -11.34
N VAL A 154 -21.71 5.80 -11.84
CA VAL A 154 -22.69 5.03 -11.04
C VAL A 154 -22.05 3.72 -10.54
N ALA A 155 -21.44 2.93 -11.43
CA ALA A 155 -20.76 1.69 -11.03
C ALA A 155 -19.63 1.96 -10.03
N MET A 156 -18.85 3.02 -10.26
CA MET A 156 -17.80 3.44 -9.33
C MET A 156 -18.32 3.94 -7.99
N ALA A 157 -19.44 4.67 -7.96
CA ALA A 157 -20.08 5.07 -6.72
C ALA A 157 -20.48 3.84 -5.90
N VAL A 158 -21.11 2.83 -6.51
CA VAL A 158 -21.42 1.54 -5.87
C VAL A 158 -20.14 0.87 -5.35
N ALA A 159 -19.07 0.85 -6.14
CA ALA A 159 -17.78 0.29 -5.73
C ALA A 159 -17.19 1.02 -4.50
N ARG A 160 -17.34 2.35 -4.42
CA ARG A 160 -16.85 3.17 -3.29
C ARG A 160 -17.68 3.01 -2.02
N PHE A 161 -18.99 2.87 -2.15
CA PHE A 161 -19.85 2.45 -1.03
C PHE A 161 -19.41 1.09 -0.49
N ALA A 162 -19.18 0.11 -1.39
CA ALA A 162 -18.74 -1.22 -0.99
C ALA A 162 -17.34 -1.23 -0.35
N LEU A 163 -16.42 -0.38 -0.80
CA LEU A 163 -15.10 -0.17 -0.15
C LEU A 163 -15.22 0.32 1.30
N ARG A 164 -16.31 1.00 1.64
CA ARG A 164 -16.63 1.47 2.99
C ARG A 164 -17.55 0.50 3.75
N ASN A 165 -17.73 -0.72 3.22
CA ASN A 165 -18.62 -1.75 3.73
C ASN A 165 -20.11 -1.33 3.79
N ILE A 166 -20.52 -0.39 2.92
CA ILE A 166 -21.92 0.02 2.72
C ILE A 166 -22.40 -0.68 1.45
N LYS A 167 -23.12 -1.79 1.61
CA LYS A 167 -23.57 -2.64 0.50
C LYS A 167 -24.87 -3.34 0.87
N ASN A 168 -25.82 -3.38 -0.07
CA ASN A 168 -27.11 -4.02 0.10
C ASN A 168 -27.71 -4.39 -1.26
N GLN A 169 -28.96 -4.85 -1.29
CA GLN A 169 -29.61 -5.24 -2.55
C GLN A 169 -29.71 -4.09 -3.57
N ASN A 170 -29.76 -2.83 -3.14
CA ASN A 170 -29.75 -1.70 -4.08
C ASN A 170 -28.40 -1.56 -4.79
N SER A 171 -27.28 -1.95 -4.16
CA SER A 171 -26.00 -2.06 -4.86
C SER A 171 -26.13 -2.93 -6.11
N ILE A 172 -26.78 -4.08 -5.99
CA ILE A 172 -27.00 -5.02 -7.10
C ILE A 172 -27.98 -4.43 -8.13
N ARG A 173 -29.12 -3.89 -7.68
CA ARG A 173 -30.12 -3.29 -8.59
C ARG A 173 -29.55 -2.19 -9.49
N HIS A 174 -28.65 -1.37 -8.96
CA HIS A 174 -27.98 -0.33 -9.75
C HIS A 174 -27.09 -0.93 -10.83
N LEU A 175 -26.36 -2.01 -10.52
CA LEU A 175 -25.52 -2.71 -11.50
C LEU A 175 -26.35 -3.49 -12.53
N GLU A 176 -27.44 -4.14 -12.13
CA GLU A 176 -28.39 -4.81 -13.03
C GLU A 176 -28.99 -3.83 -14.06
N ALA A 177 -29.35 -2.62 -13.63
CA ALA A 177 -29.85 -1.57 -14.51
C ALA A 177 -28.81 -1.19 -15.59
N LEU A 178 -27.52 -1.16 -15.21
CA LEU A 178 -26.42 -0.89 -16.12
C LEU A 178 -26.15 -2.07 -17.08
N PHE A 179 -26.27 -3.32 -16.63
CA PHE A 179 -26.19 -4.49 -17.52
C PHE A 179 -27.28 -4.48 -18.58
N ALA A 180 -28.53 -4.17 -18.18
CA ALA A 180 -29.67 -4.10 -19.10
C ALA A 180 -29.52 -3.00 -20.16
N TYR A 181 -28.74 -1.96 -19.88
CA TYR A 181 -28.48 -0.87 -20.79
C TYR A 181 -27.62 -1.28 -22.00
N GLY A 182 -26.72 -2.26 -21.84
CA GLY A 182 -26.05 -2.95 -22.95
C GLY A 182 -25.03 -2.12 -23.76
N ARG A 183 -24.45 -1.06 -23.19
CA ARG A 183 -23.38 -0.29 -23.86
C ARG A 183 -21.99 -0.87 -23.60
N THR A 184 -21.13 -0.78 -24.62
CA THR A 184 -19.71 -1.14 -24.54
C THR A 184 -18.91 -0.08 -23.77
N GLY A 185 -17.92 -0.50 -22.98
CA GLY A 185 -16.97 0.35 -22.25
C GLY A 185 -17.26 0.51 -20.76
N ILE A 186 -18.34 -0.08 -20.25
CA ILE A 186 -18.73 -0.06 -18.83
C ILE A 186 -18.33 -1.33 -18.09
N GLU A 187 -18.03 -2.40 -18.82
CA GLU A 187 -17.79 -3.76 -18.33
C GLU A 187 -16.71 -3.78 -17.24
N LYS A 188 -15.64 -3.00 -17.42
CA LYS A 188 -14.57 -2.86 -16.43
C LYS A 188 -15.06 -2.29 -15.10
N TYR A 189 -15.90 -1.26 -15.15
CA TYR A 189 -16.42 -0.59 -13.96
C TYR A 189 -17.45 -1.47 -13.24
N LEU A 190 -18.28 -2.20 -14.00
CA LEU A 190 -19.18 -3.21 -13.45
C LEU A 190 -18.40 -4.35 -12.77
N ALA A 191 -17.38 -4.89 -13.43
CA ALA A 191 -16.51 -5.92 -12.86
C ALA A 191 -15.83 -5.43 -11.58
N TYR A 192 -15.33 -4.19 -11.56
CA TYR A 192 -14.74 -3.59 -10.37
C TYR A 192 -15.76 -3.43 -9.23
N ALA A 193 -16.96 -2.93 -9.53
CA ALA A 193 -18.03 -2.78 -8.53
C ALA A 193 -18.43 -4.13 -7.92
N LEU A 194 -18.66 -5.15 -8.76
CA LEU A 194 -18.96 -6.51 -8.33
C LEU A 194 -17.84 -7.09 -7.46
N TRP A 195 -16.58 -6.89 -7.85
CA TRP A 195 -15.45 -7.27 -7.01
C TRP A 195 -15.51 -6.60 -5.64
N ARG A 196 -15.76 -5.28 -5.57
CA ARG A 196 -15.73 -4.54 -4.31
C ARG A 196 -16.88 -4.85 -3.36
N ILE A 197 -18.01 -5.34 -3.86
CA ILE A 197 -19.11 -5.84 -3.03
C ILE A 197 -18.64 -6.95 -2.08
N ARG A 198 -17.81 -7.91 -2.55
CA ARG A 198 -17.23 -8.99 -1.72
C ARG A 198 -18.24 -9.67 -0.78
N ASP A 199 -19.47 -9.85 -1.23
CA ASP A 199 -20.56 -10.45 -0.46
C ASP A 199 -21.12 -11.61 -1.25
N ARG A 200 -21.00 -12.82 -0.71
CA ARG A 200 -21.38 -14.04 -1.42
C ARG A 200 -22.88 -14.07 -1.73
N ASP A 201 -23.71 -13.70 -0.77
CA ASP A 201 -25.17 -13.81 -0.91
C ASP A 201 -25.69 -12.80 -1.94
N LEU A 202 -25.12 -11.59 -1.98
CA LEU A 202 -25.44 -10.58 -3.00
C LEU A 202 -24.90 -10.95 -4.39
N LEU A 203 -23.75 -11.63 -4.48
CA LEU A 203 -23.08 -11.90 -5.76
C LEU A 203 -23.46 -13.22 -6.43
N ILE A 204 -23.94 -14.22 -5.68
CA ILE A 204 -24.39 -15.51 -6.26
C ILE A 204 -25.40 -15.29 -7.41
N PRO A 205 -26.46 -14.46 -7.28
CA PRO A 205 -27.39 -14.19 -8.38
C PRO A 205 -26.70 -13.58 -9.61
N GLU A 206 -25.67 -12.77 -9.40
CA GLU A 206 -24.92 -12.08 -10.46
C GLU A 206 -23.84 -12.93 -11.12
N ARG A 207 -23.68 -14.20 -10.72
CA ARG A 207 -22.63 -15.09 -11.23
C ARG A 207 -22.66 -15.21 -12.77
N ILE A 208 -23.84 -15.21 -13.40
CA ILE A 208 -23.97 -15.27 -14.86
C ILE A 208 -23.38 -14.01 -15.51
N HIS A 209 -23.64 -12.82 -14.95
CA HIS A 209 -23.07 -11.57 -15.44
C HIS A 209 -21.55 -11.56 -15.29
N ILE A 210 -21.03 -12.02 -14.14
CA ILE A 210 -19.58 -12.15 -13.90
C ILE A 210 -18.94 -13.10 -14.92
N MET A 211 -19.56 -14.25 -15.19
CA MET A 211 -19.07 -15.22 -16.18
C MET A 211 -19.04 -14.65 -17.61
N ASN A 212 -19.97 -13.75 -17.95
CA ASN A 212 -19.93 -13.05 -19.23
C ASN A 212 -18.78 -12.04 -19.28
N LEU A 213 -18.53 -11.31 -18.20
CA LEU A 213 -17.44 -10.32 -18.11
C LEU A 213 -16.04 -10.95 -18.19
N ILE A 214 -15.87 -12.18 -17.68
CA ILE A 214 -14.60 -12.94 -17.79
C ILE A 214 -14.17 -13.17 -19.25
N ARG A 215 -15.10 -13.14 -20.19
CA ARG A 215 -14.82 -13.31 -21.63
C ARG A 215 -14.44 -12.00 -22.33
N SER A 216 -14.31 -10.90 -21.59
CA SER A 216 -13.96 -9.59 -22.13
C SER A 216 -12.57 -9.60 -22.79
N ASN A 217 -12.40 -8.82 -23.86
CA ASN A 217 -11.10 -8.60 -24.48
C ASN A 217 -10.18 -7.72 -23.60
N ASP A 218 -10.74 -6.97 -22.66
CA ASP A 218 -10.00 -6.11 -21.74
C ASP A 218 -9.45 -6.90 -20.53
N PRO A 219 -8.14 -6.97 -20.32
CA PRO A 219 -7.54 -7.74 -19.23
C PRO A 219 -7.95 -7.22 -17.84
N GLU A 220 -8.16 -5.91 -17.66
CA GLU A 220 -8.61 -5.37 -16.37
C GLU A 220 -10.02 -5.87 -16.01
N THR A 221 -10.94 -5.86 -16.99
CA THR A 221 -12.27 -6.45 -16.83
C THR A 221 -12.19 -7.93 -16.44
N ARG A 222 -11.34 -8.72 -17.12
CA ARG A 222 -11.14 -10.14 -16.78
C ARG A 222 -10.58 -10.31 -15.36
N ALA A 223 -9.55 -9.55 -15.01
CA ALA A 223 -8.91 -9.56 -13.69
C ALA A 223 -9.91 -9.26 -12.56
N TYR A 224 -10.72 -8.21 -12.70
CA TYR A 224 -11.73 -7.84 -11.70
C TYR A 224 -12.85 -8.89 -11.61
N SER A 225 -13.25 -9.47 -12.73
CA SER A 225 -14.28 -10.52 -12.76
C SER A 225 -13.81 -11.80 -12.05
N VAL A 226 -12.54 -12.19 -12.23
CA VAL A 226 -11.92 -13.30 -11.49
C VAL A 226 -11.92 -13.02 -9.98
N TYR A 227 -11.59 -11.79 -9.56
CA TYR A 227 -11.68 -11.42 -8.14
C TYR A 227 -13.11 -11.41 -7.61
N ALA A 228 -14.11 -11.05 -8.42
CA ALA A 228 -15.50 -11.15 -8.04
C ALA A 228 -15.91 -12.62 -7.80
N LEU A 229 -15.47 -13.56 -8.65
CA LEU A 229 -15.66 -14.99 -8.42
C LEU A 229 -14.97 -15.48 -7.14
N ASN A 230 -13.81 -14.94 -6.78
CA ASN A 230 -13.14 -15.28 -5.52
C ASN A 230 -13.98 -14.92 -4.27
N ALA A 231 -14.96 -14.02 -4.35
CA ALA A 231 -15.90 -13.78 -3.26
C ALA A 231 -17.04 -14.81 -3.22
N ILE A 232 -17.38 -15.42 -4.36
CA ILE A 232 -18.45 -16.42 -4.50
C ILE A 232 -17.93 -17.83 -4.17
N LYS A 233 -16.79 -18.20 -4.76
CA LYS A 233 -16.08 -19.50 -4.65
C LYS A 233 -16.97 -20.71 -4.94
N GLU A 234 -17.73 -20.69 -6.03
CA GLU A 234 -18.45 -21.89 -6.46
C GLU A 234 -17.47 -22.92 -7.03
N PRO A 235 -17.49 -24.20 -6.59
CA PRO A 235 -16.63 -25.24 -7.16
C PRO A 235 -16.81 -25.43 -8.67
N SER A 236 -17.99 -25.08 -9.20
CA SER A 236 -18.27 -25.12 -10.64
C SER A 236 -17.52 -24.05 -11.46
N ASP A 237 -16.87 -23.07 -10.80
CA ASP A 237 -16.02 -22.07 -11.46
C ASP A 237 -14.62 -22.62 -11.76
N ILE A 238 -14.17 -23.64 -11.04
CA ILE A 238 -12.79 -24.16 -11.12
C ILE A 238 -12.42 -24.56 -12.56
N PRO A 239 -13.22 -25.34 -13.31
CA PRO A 239 -12.88 -25.68 -14.68
C PRO A 239 -12.74 -24.45 -15.59
N VAL A 240 -13.58 -23.43 -15.40
CA VAL A 240 -13.53 -22.17 -16.17
C VAL A 240 -12.23 -21.42 -15.87
N LEU A 241 -11.83 -21.35 -14.59
CA LEU A 241 -10.57 -20.72 -14.18
C LEU A 241 -9.35 -21.45 -14.74
N ILE A 242 -9.37 -22.79 -14.76
CA ILE A 242 -8.30 -23.60 -15.34
C ILE A 242 -8.20 -23.36 -16.85
N ASP A 243 -9.31 -23.46 -17.59
CA ASP A 243 -9.32 -23.23 -19.05
C ASP A 243 -8.89 -21.80 -19.41
N MET A 244 -9.29 -20.83 -18.58
CA MET A 244 -8.88 -19.45 -18.72
C MET A 244 -7.37 -19.27 -18.52
N PHE A 245 -6.77 -19.94 -17.52
CA PHE A 245 -5.32 -19.87 -17.29
C PHE A 245 -4.52 -20.34 -18.52
N GLU A 246 -4.94 -21.43 -19.15
CA GLU A 246 -4.25 -22.00 -20.32
C GLU A 246 -4.28 -21.10 -21.57
N SER A 247 -5.29 -20.23 -21.68
CA SER A 247 -5.49 -19.35 -22.84
C SER A 247 -5.14 -17.89 -22.58
N GLU A 248 -4.87 -17.52 -21.32
CA GLU A 248 -4.55 -16.16 -20.92
C GLU A 248 -3.10 -15.79 -21.28
N ASN A 249 -2.91 -14.56 -21.75
CA ASN A 249 -1.59 -14.01 -22.08
C ASN A 249 -1.16 -12.93 -21.10
N ASP A 250 -2.10 -12.24 -20.44
CA ASP A 250 -1.79 -11.20 -19.47
C ASP A 250 -1.40 -11.82 -18.12
N TRP A 251 -0.14 -11.63 -17.73
CA TRP A 251 0.41 -12.18 -16.49
C TRP A 251 -0.37 -11.73 -15.25
N ARG A 252 -0.96 -10.52 -15.26
CA ARG A 252 -1.74 -9.98 -14.14
C ARG A 252 -3.04 -10.73 -13.96
N VAL A 253 -3.68 -11.12 -15.07
CA VAL A 253 -4.89 -11.94 -15.03
C VAL A 253 -4.55 -13.36 -14.57
N LYS A 254 -3.42 -13.94 -15.01
CA LYS A 254 -2.93 -15.22 -14.50
C LYS A 254 -2.69 -15.19 -12.99
N VAL A 255 -2.03 -14.16 -12.47
CA VAL A 255 -1.84 -13.96 -11.02
C VAL A 255 -3.18 -13.95 -10.28
N ASN A 256 -4.21 -13.30 -10.83
CA ASN A 256 -5.55 -13.29 -10.24
C ASN A 256 -6.22 -14.67 -10.23
N ILE A 257 -6.09 -15.42 -11.32
CA ILE A 257 -6.62 -16.78 -11.44
C ILE A 257 -5.95 -17.69 -10.40
N LEU A 258 -4.63 -17.68 -10.33
CA LEU A 258 -3.85 -18.48 -9.37
C LEU A 258 -4.23 -18.13 -7.93
N ASN A 259 -4.33 -16.85 -7.61
CA ASN A 259 -4.77 -16.40 -6.29
C ASN A 259 -6.19 -16.86 -5.95
N THR A 260 -7.09 -16.91 -6.94
CA THR A 260 -8.47 -17.39 -6.77
C THR A 260 -8.50 -18.91 -6.55
N LEU A 261 -7.75 -19.68 -7.34
CA LEU A 261 -7.61 -21.13 -7.17
C LEU A 261 -7.02 -21.49 -5.80
N GLY A 262 -5.98 -20.79 -5.36
CA GLY A 262 -5.38 -20.95 -4.04
C GLY A 262 -6.27 -20.49 -2.88
N GLY A 263 -7.39 -19.83 -3.18
CA GLY A 263 -8.36 -19.35 -2.20
C GLY A 263 -9.47 -20.36 -1.88
N TYR A 264 -9.58 -21.48 -2.61
CA TYR A 264 -10.56 -22.52 -2.34
C TYR A 264 -10.21 -23.31 -1.07
N THR A 265 -11.19 -24.06 -0.54
CA THR A 265 -10.93 -25.03 0.53
C THR A 265 -10.62 -26.39 -0.06
N LEU A 266 -9.80 -27.18 0.63
CA LEU A 266 -9.43 -28.53 0.18
C LEU A 266 -10.66 -29.43 -0.05
N ASP A 267 -11.68 -29.32 0.80
CA ASP A 267 -12.93 -30.07 0.64
C ASP A 267 -13.72 -29.66 -0.62
N SER A 268 -13.66 -28.37 -0.98
CA SER A 268 -14.43 -27.81 -2.11
C SER A 268 -13.85 -28.16 -3.47
N ILE A 269 -12.53 -28.36 -3.57
CA ILE A 269 -11.87 -28.67 -4.85
C ILE A 269 -12.08 -30.13 -5.25
N GLY A 270 -12.21 -31.06 -4.30
CA GLY A 270 -12.53 -32.47 -4.53
C GLY A 270 -11.77 -33.09 -5.71
N GLN A 271 -12.51 -33.42 -6.78
CA GLN A 271 -11.96 -34.05 -7.99
C GLN A 271 -10.97 -33.18 -8.79
N TYR A 272 -10.93 -31.87 -8.55
CA TYR A 272 -10.09 -30.92 -9.29
C TYR A 272 -8.68 -30.78 -8.69
N THR A 273 -8.38 -31.46 -7.59
CA THR A 273 -7.10 -31.37 -6.87
C THR A 273 -5.87 -31.52 -7.79
N GLU A 274 -5.84 -32.59 -8.59
CA GLU A 274 -4.73 -32.85 -9.53
C GLU A 274 -4.65 -31.81 -10.66
N GLN A 275 -5.80 -31.30 -11.11
CA GLN A 275 -5.83 -30.31 -12.19
C GLN A 275 -5.31 -28.95 -11.71
N ILE A 276 -5.68 -28.54 -10.50
CA ILE A 276 -5.18 -27.32 -9.86
C ILE A 276 -3.68 -27.44 -9.60
N SER A 277 -3.21 -28.55 -9.03
CA SER A 277 -1.77 -28.79 -8.84
C SER A 277 -1.03 -28.78 -10.18
N GLY A 278 -1.64 -29.32 -11.24
CA GLY A 278 -1.11 -29.25 -12.60
C GLY A 278 -1.01 -27.82 -13.14
N VAL A 279 -1.98 -26.94 -12.86
CA VAL A 279 -1.91 -25.51 -13.22
C VAL A 279 -0.72 -24.86 -12.51
N PHE A 280 -0.58 -25.05 -11.19
CA PHE A 280 0.54 -24.47 -10.43
C PHE A 280 1.90 -24.96 -10.94
N GLY A 281 2.02 -26.25 -11.26
CA GLY A 281 3.24 -26.80 -11.86
C GLY A 281 3.56 -26.22 -13.24
N ARG A 282 2.55 -26.01 -14.10
CA ARG A 282 2.75 -25.36 -15.42
C ARG A 282 3.14 -23.89 -15.28
N SER A 283 2.66 -23.19 -14.24
CA SER A 283 3.03 -21.80 -13.97
C SER A 283 4.54 -21.59 -13.78
N LEU A 284 5.29 -22.60 -13.34
CA LEU A 284 6.76 -22.51 -13.19
C LEU A 284 7.49 -22.29 -14.53
N ALA A 285 6.86 -22.62 -15.66
CA ALA A 285 7.40 -22.37 -16.99
C ALA A 285 6.94 -21.01 -17.58
N ASP A 286 6.13 -20.23 -16.86
CA ASP A 286 5.67 -18.92 -17.33
C ASP A 286 6.84 -17.93 -17.40
N PRO A 287 6.94 -17.07 -18.43
CA PRO A 287 8.00 -16.07 -18.52
C PRO A 287 7.98 -15.06 -17.37
N SER A 288 6.82 -14.79 -16.76
CA SER A 288 6.71 -13.82 -15.65
C SER A 288 6.98 -14.48 -14.30
N ASP A 289 7.96 -13.96 -13.56
CA ASP A 289 8.23 -14.41 -12.19
C ASP A 289 7.08 -14.11 -11.23
N HIS A 290 6.28 -13.06 -11.47
CA HIS A 290 5.05 -12.83 -10.72
C HIS A 290 4.07 -13.99 -10.83
N VAL A 291 3.97 -14.65 -11.99
CA VAL A 291 3.10 -15.83 -12.18
C VAL A 291 3.65 -17.03 -11.42
N LYS A 292 4.97 -17.25 -11.46
CA LYS A 292 5.64 -18.31 -10.69
C LYS A 292 5.43 -18.14 -9.19
N ILE A 293 5.69 -16.94 -8.66
CA ILE A 293 5.51 -16.58 -7.25
C ILE A 293 4.04 -16.72 -6.83
N ALA A 294 3.08 -16.23 -7.64
CA ALA A 294 1.66 -16.35 -7.33
C ALA A 294 1.19 -17.80 -7.29
N ALA A 295 1.73 -18.68 -8.15
CA ALA A 295 1.41 -20.10 -8.15
C ALA A 295 1.92 -20.81 -6.90
N LEU A 296 3.17 -20.57 -6.49
CA LEU A 296 3.75 -21.14 -5.28
C LEU A 296 3.00 -20.68 -4.02
N ASN A 297 2.72 -19.38 -3.93
CA ASN A 297 1.92 -18.82 -2.83
C ASN A 297 0.49 -19.39 -2.80
N ALA A 298 -0.12 -19.63 -3.97
CA ALA A 298 -1.44 -20.24 -4.06
C ALA A 298 -1.42 -21.73 -3.65
N ASP A 299 -0.38 -22.47 -4.04
CA ASP A 299 -0.16 -23.87 -3.66
C ASP A 299 -0.02 -24.02 -2.15
N GLY A 300 0.86 -23.22 -1.51
CA GLY A 300 1.05 -23.19 -0.07
C GLY A 300 -0.24 -22.90 0.70
N ARG A 301 -1.01 -21.87 0.30
CA ARG A 301 -2.30 -21.53 0.93
C ARG A 301 -3.37 -22.60 0.78
N LEU A 302 -3.44 -23.27 -0.38
CA LEU A 302 -4.46 -24.30 -0.62
C LEU A 302 -4.13 -25.58 0.15
N PHE A 303 -2.88 -26.06 0.04
CA PHE A 303 -2.51 -27.38 0.53
C PHE A 303 -2.03 -27.41 1.99
N SER A 304 -1.73 -26.28 2.61
CA SER A 304 -1.52 -26.18 4.07
C SER A 304 -2.75 -26.58 4.90
N GLN A 305 -3.93 -26.62 4.27
CA GLN A 305 -5.17 -27.15 4.86
C GLN A 305 -5.15 -28.68 5.01
N TYR A 306 -4.27 -29.38 4.28
CA TYR A 306 -4.16 -30.84 4.33
C TYR A 306 -3.62 -31.31 5.69
N LYS A 307 -4.40 -32.15 6.38
CA LYS A 307 -3.97 -32.77 7.63
C LYS A 307 -3.04 -33.94 7.34
N ILE A 308 -1.75 -33.74 7.57
CA ILE A 308 -0.75 -34.78 7.38
C ILE A 308 -0.97 -35.89 8.42
N PRO A 309 -1.24 -37.16 8.02
CA PRO A 309 -1.43 -38.25 8.96
C PRO A 309 -0.20 -38.49 9.84
N GLU A 310 -0.40 -38.83 11.12
CA GLU A 310 0.65 -39.39 11.97
C GLU A 310 1.12 -40.72 11.35
N SER A 311 2.44 -40.89 11.26
CA SER A 311 3.16 -41.99 10.60
C SER A 311 2.39 -43.34 10.57
N GLY A 312 2.06 -43.81 9.37
CA GLY A 312 1.71 -45.21 9.10
C GLY A 312 2.78 -45.90 8.26
N ASP A 313 2.76 -47.24 8.18
CA ASP A 313 3.76 -48.07 7.47
C ASP A 313 3.88 -47.82 5.95
N LYS A 314 3.12 -46.87 5.37
CA LYS A 314 3.16 -46.54 3.94
C LYS A 314 3.50 -45.07 3.73
N PRO A 315 4.42 -44.75 2.80
CA PRO A 315 4.67 -43.38 2.41
C PRO A 315 3.38 -42.75 1.86
N VAL A 316 2.96 -41.65 2.46
CA VAL A 316 1.82 -40.85 2.02
C VAL A 316 2.35 -39.72 1.16
N VAL A 317 1.89 -39.62 -0.09
CA VAL A 317 2.16 -38.46 -0.93
C VAL A 317 1.35 -37.28 -0.40
N ILE A 318 2.03 -36.21 0.01
CA ILE A 318 1.41 -35.01 0.56
C ILE A 318 1.11 -34.08 -0.63
N PRO A 319 -0.17 -33.74 -0.91
CA PRO A 319 -0.53 -32.85 -2.01
C PRO A 319 0.14 -31.48 -1.90
N GLY A 320 0.33 -30.81 -3.04
CA GLY A 320 1.01 -29.50 -3.13
C GLY A 320 2.53 -29.58 -3.12
N THR A 321 3.14 -30.41 -2.26
CA THR A 321 4.60 -30.42 -2.02
C THR A 321 5.50 -30.58 -3.26
N LYS A 322 5.02 -31.22 -4.32
CA LYS A 322 5.80 -31.48 -5.53
C LYS A 322 6.24 -30.21 -6.25
N VAL A 323 5.36 -29.21 -6.35
CA VAL A 323 5.63 -27.96 -7.08
C VAL A 323 6.72 -27.13 -6.42
N PRO A 324 6.67 -26.79 -5.12
CA PRO A 324 7.77 -26.08 -4.46
C PRO A 324 9.06 -26.89 -4.41
N MET A 325 9.00 -28.22 -4.22
CA MET A 325 10.22 -29.05 -4.21
C MET A 325 10.95 -29.02 -5.56
N MET A 326 10.24 -28.95 -6.69
CA MET A 326 10.89 -28.77 -8.00
C MET A 326 11.74 -27.50 -8.09
N VAL A 327 11.31 -26.42 -7.42
CA VAL A 327 12.06 -25.17 -7.35
C VAL A 327 13.24 -25.31 -6.39
N ILE A 328 13.01 -25.82 -5.19
CA ILE A 328 14.04 -25.99 -4.15
C ILE A 328 15.19 -26.90 -4.65
N GLU A 329 14.86 -28.03 -5.27
CA GLU A 329 15.83 -29.00 -5.80
C GLU A 329 16.59 -28.52 -7.04
N SER A 330 16.09 -27.49 -7.72
CA SER A 330 16.74 -26.96 -8.93
C SER A 330 18.00 -26.13 -8.65
N LYS A 331 18.24 -25.78 -7.37
CA LYS A 331 19.45 -25.10 -6.87
C LYS A 331 19.93 -23.93 -7.74
N GLY A 332 19.23 -22.81 -7.66
CA GLY A 332 19.63 -21.54 -8.29
C GLY A 332 19.22 -21.38 -9.76
N TRP A 333 18.36 -22.25 -10.30
CA TRP A 333 17.80 -22.06 -11.65
C TRP A 333 16.74 -20.95 -11.72
N TYR A 334 16.07 -20.68 -10.60
CA TYR A 334 15.08 -19.61 -10.47
C TYR A 334 15.67 -18.40 -9.74
N SER A 335 15.03 -17.23 -9.89
CA SER A 335 15.33 -16.03 -9.11
C SER A 335 15.15 -16.29 -7.60
N SER A 336 15.83 -15.50 -6.77
CA SER A 336 15.76 -15.63 -5.30
C SER A 336 14.32 -15.51 -4.80
N GLN A 337 13.51 -14.63 -5.38
CA GLN A 337 12.12 -14.39 -4.98
C GLN A 337 11.21 -15.58 -5.33
N VAL A 338 11.46 -16.26 -6.45
CA VAL A 338 10.75 -17.50 -6.81
C VAL A 338 11.18 -18.64 -5.87
N PHE A 339 12.46 -18.71 -5.52
CA PHE A 339 12.96 -19.66 -4.52
C PHE A 339 12.33 -19.42 -3.15
N GLY A 340 12.30 -18.17 -2.67
CA GLY A 340 11.67 -17.79 -1.40
C GLY A 340 10.20 -18.19 -1.34
N ALA A 341 9.43 -17.89 -2.39
CA ALA A 341 8.03 -18.32 -2.49
C ALA A 341 7.86 -19.85 -2.44
N ALA A 342 8.81 -20.62 -2.98
CA ALA A 342 8.78 -22.08 -2.92
C ALA A 342 9.11 -22.61 -1.53
N ILE A 343 10.10 -22.02 -0.86
CA ILE A 343 10.46 -22.35 0.52
C ILE A 343 9.28 -22.08 1.47
N ASP A 344 8.64 -20.91 1.34
CA ASP A 344 7.45 -20.55 2.10
C ASP A 344 6.29 -21.52 1.83
N ALA A 345 5.99 -21.82 0.56
CA ALA A 345 4.93 -22.75 0.21
C ALA A 345 5.16 -24.14 0.79
N TYR A 346 6.39 -24.65 0.71
CA TYR A 346 6.75 -25.95 1.27
C TYR A 346 6.63 -25.96 2.80
N ALA A 347 7.14 -24.92 3.48
CA ALA A 347 7.07 -24.79 4.93
C ALA A 347 5.63 -24.63 5.43
N GLN A 348 4.77 -23.89 4.72
CA GLN A 348 3.33 -23.79 5.01
C GLN A 348 2.63 -25.15 4.96
N ILE A 349 2.95 -25.98 3.96
CA ILE A 349 2.33 -27.30 3.77
C ILE A 349 2.84 -28.30 4.81
N MET A 350 4.16 -28.34 5.00
CA MET A 350 4.84 -29.39 5.77
C MET A 350 5.01 -29.02 7.26
N LYS A 351 4.95 -27.74 7.60
CA LYS A 351 5.10 -27.20 8.96
C LYS A 351 6.38 -27.74 9.61
N ASP A 352 6.29 -28.28 10.82
CA ASP A 352 7.41 -28.90 11.53
C ASP A 352 8.15 -29.97 10.71
N ARG A 353 7.48 -30.68 9.78
CA ARG A 353 8.12 -31.72 8.94
C ARG A 353 9.03 -31.14 7.85
N SER A 354 9.00 -29.82 7.63
CA SER A 354 9.93 -29.13 6.72
C SER A 354 11.32 -28.93 7.32
N GLU A 355 11.50 -29.15 8.63
CA GLU A 355 12.73 -28.81 9.37
C GLU A 355 14.01 -29.29 8.68
N ASN A 356 14.08 -30.56 8.28
CA ASN A 356 15.30 -31.09 7.66
C ASN A 356 15.63 -30.40 6.33
N VAL A 357 14.61 -30.10 5.52
CA VAL A 357 14.81 -29.40 4.24
C VAL A 357 15.25 -27.97 4.50
N LEU A 358 14.59 -27.24 5.42
CA LEU A 358 14.98 -25.87 5.73
C LEU A 358 16.42 -25.78 6.24
N TRP A 359 16.85 -26.70 7.11
CA TRP A 359 18.25 -26.72 7.56
C TRP A 359 19.23 -27.10 6.45
N GLU A 360 18.89 -28.04 5.57
CA GLU A 360 19.72 -28.37 4.42
C GLU A 360 19.93 -27.15 3.52
N GLU A 361 18.86 -26.42 3.20
CA GLU A 361 18.94 -25.19 2.41
C GLU A 361 19.69 -24.07 3.16
N PHE A 362 19.44 -23.89 4.46
CA PHE A 362 20.09 -22.88 5.30
C PHE A 362 21.61 -23.03 5.30
N TYR A 363 22.11 -24.27 5.38
CA TYR A 363 23.55 -24.53 5.35
C TYR A 363 24.14 -24.61 3.94
N TYR A 364 23.29 -24.74 2.91
CA TYR A 364 23.72 -24.74 1.51
C TYR A 364 23.95 -23.32 0.97
N TYR A 365 23.04 -22.38 1.22
CA TYR A 365 23.10 -21.04 0.66
C TYR A 365 23.99 -20.08 1.46
N THR A 366 24.67 -19.19 0.74
CA THR A 366 25.41 -18.04 1.30
C THR A 366 24.83 -16.70 0.89
N SER A 367 23.87 -16.68 -0.03
CA SER A 367 23.13 -15.47 -0.42
C SER A 367 22.27 -14.99 0.75
N VAL A 368 22.32 -13.69 1.04
CA VAL A 368 21.56 -13.07 2.13
C VAL A 368 20.06 -13.22 1.89
N ASP A 369 19.58 -12.97 0.68
CA ASP A 369 18.13 -13.01 0.38
C ASP A 369 17.57 -14.43 0.56
N ASN A 370 18.26 -15.45 0.06
CA ASN A 370 17.84 -16.84 0.25
C ASN A 370 17.88 -17.24 1.73
N LEU A 371 18.88 -16.78 2.50
CA LEU A 371 18.95 -17.04 3.93
C LEU A 371 17.78 -16.37 4.67
N VAL A 372 17.43 -15.14 4.32
CA VAL A 372 16.27 -14.42 4.87
C VAL A 372 14.98 -15.20 4.62
N ASP A 373 14.75 -15.65 3.39
CA ASP A 373 13.55 -16.44 3.04
C ASP A 373 13.48 -17.75 3.85
N ILE A 374 14.61 -18.46 3.99
CA ILE A 374 14.67 -19.70 4.77
C ILE A 374 14.41 -19.43 6.27
N ILE A 375 14.97 -18.35 6.82
CA ILE A 375 14.74 -17.92 8.21
C ILE A 375 13.24 -17.60 8.42
N ASN A 376 12.63 -16.86 7.49
CA ASN A 376 11.22 -16.49 7.55
C ASN A 376 10.31 -17.73 7.49
N ALA A 377 10.66 -18.73 6.70
CA ALA A 377 9.87 -19.95 6.57
C ALA A 377 9.77 -20.80 7.85
N PHE A 378 10.69 -20.65 8.81
CA PHE A 378 10.54 -21.28 10.13
C PHE A 378 9.31 -20.75 10.89
N SER A 379 8.79 -19.57 10.54
CA SER A 379 7.57 -19.01 11.16
C SER A 379 6.32 -19.87 10.99
N TYR A 380 6.31 -20.81 10.02
CA TYR A 380 5.21 -21.74 9.79
C TYR A 380 5.18 -22.96 10.72
N PHE A 381 6.12 -23.05 11.67
CA PHE A 381 6.20 -24.17 12.60
C PHE A 381 5.10 -24.09 13.66
N GLU A 382 4.49 -25.23 13.95
CA GLU A 382 3.56 -25.40 15.08
C GLU A 382 4.32 -25.55 16.41
N ASN A 383 5.58 -25.98 16.34
CA ASN A 383 6.49 -25.96 17.48
C ASN A 383 7.38 -24.71 17.46
N GLY A 384 7.01 -23.69 18.24
CA GLY A 384 7.78 -22.46 18.38
C GLY A 384 9.12 -22.60 19.12
N ASP A 385 9.36 -23.72 19.82
CA ASP A 385 10.59 -23.93 20.61
C ASP A 385 11.84 -24.14 19.73
N ILE A 386 11.70 -24.08 18.39
CA ILE A 386 12.82 -24.11 17.43
C ILE A 386 13.73 -22.88 17.52
N ILE A 387 13.26 -21.79 18.14
CA ILE A 387 13.93 -20.49 18.17
C ILE A 387 15.37 -20.54 18.71
N GLY A 388 15.65 -21.42 19.68
CA GLY A 388 17.01 -21.59 20.21
C GLY A 388 18.00 -22.09 19.16
N LYS A 389 17.62 -23.14 18.42
CA LYS A 389 18.44 -23.68 17.34
C LYS A 389 18.63 -22.65 16.22
N LEU A 390 17.62 -21.83 15.95
CA LEU A 390 17.69 -20.74 14.99
C LEU A 390 18.69 -19.67 15.41
N ARG A 391 18.61 -19.19 16.65
CA ARG A 391 19.56 -18.21 17.21
C ARG A 391 21.01 -18.71 17.12
N ASP A 392 21.25 -19.95 17.52
CA ASP A 392 22.60 -20.55 17.50
C ASP A 392 23.13 -20.65 16.07
N SER A 393 22.30 -21.09 15.13
CA SER A 393 22.68 -21.24 13.72
C SER A 393 22.97 -19.91 13.04
N ILE A 394 22.17 -18.87 13.33
CA ILE A 394 22.41 -17.51 12.83
C ILE A 394 23.70 -16.95 13.43
N SER A 395 23.98 -17.19 14.70
CA SER A 395 25.24 -16.77 15.34
C SER A 395 26.46 -17.29 14.59
N VAL A 396 26.43 -18.55 14.11
CA VAL A 396 27.50 -19.14 13.29
C VAL A 396 27.65 -18.41 11.95
N ILE A 397 26.55 -18.06 11.30
CA ILE A 397 26.57 -17.27 10.05
C ILE A 397 27.20 -15.90 10.30
N VAL A 398 26.77 -15.21 11.35
CA VAL A 398 27.30 -13.88 11.69
C VAL A 398 28.79 -13.93 12.01
N MET A 399 29.25 -14.96 12.74
CA MET A 399 30.69 -15.16 12.97
C MET A 399 31.47 -15.27 11.66
N ARG A 400 30.98 -16.03 10.68
CA ARG A 400 31.61 -16.14 9.35
C ARG A 400 31.56 -14.82 8.58
N PHE A 401 30.46 -14.08 8.64
CA PHE A 401 30.37 -12.74 8.04
C PHE A 401 31.43 -11.80 8.65
N ASN A 402 31.58 -11.80 9.97
CA ASN A 402 32.56 -10.98 10.67
C ASN A 402 34.01 -11.40 10.40
N GLU A 403 34.28 -12.66 10.03
CA GLU A 403 35.61 -13.08 9.57
C GLU A 403 35.98 -12.45 8.21
N VAL A 404 34.99 -12.27 7.33
CA VAL A 404 35.18 -11.73 5.98
C VAL A 404 35.11 -10.20 5.96
N ALA A 405 34.21 -9.62 6.75
CA ALA A 405 34.00 -8.18 6.90
C ALA A 405 33.90 -7.83 8.38
N PRO A 406 35.04 -7.66 9.08
CA PRO A 406 35.05 -7.38 10.51
C PRO A 406 34.29 -6.09 10.84
N ASN A 407 33.53 -6.13 11.93
CA ASN A 407 32.88 -4.94 12.47
C ASN A 407 33.93 -3.94 12.97
N THR A 408 34.08 -2.83 12.27
CA THR A 408 35.00 -1.73 12.63
C THR A 408 34.28 -0.49 13.15
N THR A 409 32.95 -0.43 13.09
CA THR A 409 32.16 0.75 13.46
C THR A 409 31.82 0.78 14.94
N GLY A 410 31.87 -0.38 15.61
CA GLY A 410 31.42 -0.54 17.00
C GLY A 410 29.89 -0.56 17.12
N GLU A 411 29.16 -0.47 16.01
CA GLU A 411 27.70 -0.62 15.99
C GLU A 411 27.32 -2.09 16.18
N MET A 412 26.16 -2.36 16.79
CA MET A 412 25.65 -3.72 16.93
C MET A 412 25.46 -4.40 15.56
N ILE A 413 24.93 -3.66 14.57
CA ILE A 413 24.61 -4.17 13.23
C ILE A 413 25.31 -3.27 12.19
N PRO A 414 26.54 -3.63 11.77
CA PRO A 414 27.43 -2.72 11.03
C PRO A 414 27.14 -2.62 9.53
N ASN A 415 26.27 -3.48 8.97
CA ASN A 415 25.98 -3.49 7.53
C ASN A 415 24.56 -4.00 7.22
N LEU A 416 24.09 -3.71 6.00
CA LEU A 416 22.74 -4.05 5.53
C LEU A 416 22.50 -5.57 5.45
N ALA A 417 23.50 -6.36 5.08
CA ALA A 417 23.35 -7.82 4.99
C ALA A 417 23.02 -8.44 6.36
N LEU A 418 23.73 -8.03 7.41
CA LEU A 418 23.44 -8.46 8.78
C LEU A 418 22.10 -7.90 9.26
N ALA A 419 21.75 -6.67 8.90
CA ALA A 419 20.44 -6.09 9.24
C ALA A 419 19.29 -6.94 8.67
N LYS A 420 19.36 -7.33 7.39
CA LYS A 420 18.36 -8.21 6.75
C LYS A 420 18.22 -9.55 7.49
N ILE A 421 19.33 -10.21 7.85
CA ILE A 421 19.32 -11.50 8.56
C ILE A 421 18.73 -11.36 9.98
N TYR A 422 19.14 -10.34 10.73
CA TYR A 422 18.65 -10.13 12.09
C TYR A 422 17.18 -9.71 12.12
N ARG A 423 16.75 -8.89 11.15
CA ARG A 423 15.34 -8.58 10.97
C ARG A 423 14.51 -9.86 10.75
N ALA A 424 14.92 -10.71 9.81
CA ALA A 424 14.24 -11.98 9.55
C ALA A 424 14.15 -12.85 10.80
N TYR A 425 15.24 -12.93 11.59
CA TYR A 425 15.24 -13.65 12.87
C TYR A 425 14.22 -13.10 13.86
N ILE A 426 14.16 -11.78 14.03
CA ILE A 426 13.26 -11.13 14.99
C ILE A 426 11.80 -11.23 14.54
N GLU A 427 11.52 -11.08 13.25
CA GLU A 427 10.18 -11.32 12.69
C GLU A 427 9.75 -12.78 12.88
N THR A 428 10.61 -13.75 12.60
CA THR A 428 10.34 -15.16 12.85
C THR A 428 10.10 -15.44 14.32
N ALA A 429 10.91 -14.87 15.22
CA ALA A 429 10.73 -15.01 16.66
C ALA A 429 9.36 -14.47 17.12
N LEU A 430 8.95 -13.31 16.60
CA LEU A 430 7.66 -12.69 16.88
C LEU A 430 6.51 -13.58 16.41
N ASN A 431 6.60 -14.11 15.19
CA ASN A 431 5.57 -14.97 14.59
C ASN A 431 5.45 -16.34 15.29
N LEU A 432 6.57 -16.89 15.77
CA LEU A 432 6.58 -18.15 16.52
C LEU A 432 6.09 -18.02 17.96
N LEU A 433 6.07 -16.80 18.50
CA LEU A 433 5.79 -16.55 19.91
C LEU A 433 4.50 -17.22 20.40
N PRO A 434 3.34 -17.12 19.71
CA PRO A 434 2.10 -17.80 20.10
C PRO A 434 2.22 -19.32 20.24
N ASN A 435 3.19 -19.94 19.56
CA ASN A 435 3.40 -21.38 19.48
C ASN A 435 4.54 -21.90 20.41
N MET A 436 5.25 -21.02 21.11
CA MET A 436 6.28 -21.40 22.08
C MET A 436 5.66 -21.95 23.35
N LYS A 437 6.13 -23.13 23.80
CA LYS A 437 5.56 -23.83 24.97
C LYS A 437 6.51 -23.83 26.15
N SER A 438 7.82 -23.83 25.88
CA SER A 438 8.84 -23.83 26.93
C SER A 438 9.08 -22.43 27.46
N GLU A 439 9.19 -22.31 28.79
CA GLU A 439 9.56 -21.04 29.44
C GLU A 439 10.97 -20.59 29.00
N GLU A 440 11.85 -21.53 28.69
CA GLU A 440 13.19 -21.28 28.14
C GLU A 440 13.12 -20.58 26.78
N SER A 441 12.33 -21.09 25.82
CA SER A 441 12.20 -20.46 24.49
C SER A 441 11.53 -19.09 24.57
N LEU A 442 10.53 -18.94 25.44
CA LEU A 442 9.88 -17.65 25.70
C LEU A 442 10.86 -16.62 26.26
N ASN A 443 11.66 -17.02 27.24
CA ASN A 443 12.68 -16.15 27.82
C ASN A 443 13.78 -15.83 26.79
N LEU A 444 14.15 -16.79 25.94
CA LEU A 444 15.13 -16.57 24.87
C LEU A 444 14.63 -15.57 23.82
N ALA A 445 13.37 -15.69 23.40
CA ALA A 445 12.74 -14.74 22.49
C ALA A 445 12.66 -13.35 23.12
N ARG A 446 12.22 -13.26 24.39
CA ARG A 446 12.21 -12.03 25.18
C ARG A 446 13.59 -11.36 25.21
N LEU A 447 14.63 -12.11 25.57
CA LEU A 447 16.00 -11.60 25.64
C LEU A 447 16.49 -11.13 24.26
N SER A 448 16.13 -11.85 23.19
CA SER A 448 16.43 -11.41 21.83
C SER A 448 15.75 -10.07 21.53
N PHE A 449 14.47 -9.90 21.81
CA PHE A 449 13.79 -8.63 21.58
C PHE A 449 14.39 -7.48 22.41
N ILE A 450 14.80 -7.74 23.66
CA ILE A 450 15.51 -6.73 24.47
C ILE A 450 16.84 -6.35 23.80
N GLU A 451 17.64 -7.35 23.43
CA GLU A 451 18.95 -7.16 22.80
C GLU A 451 18.84 -6.32 21.52
N PHE A 452 17.84 -6.61 20.68
CA PHE A 452 17.67 -5.94 19.39
C PHE A 452 16.88 -4.62 19.46
N ALA A 453 16.25 -4.29 20.59
CA ALA A 453 15.67 -2.96 20.81
C ALA A 453 16.74 -1.85 20.91
N ASP A 454 17.99 -2.17 21.23
CA ASP A 454 19.14 -1.22 21.19
C ASP A 454 19.86 -1.20 19.83
N SER A 455 19.38 -1.93 18.82
CA SER A 455 20.08 -2.04 17.54
C SER A 455 20.26 -0.72 16.77
N ARG A 456 19.47 0.31 17.11
CA ARG A 456 19.37 1.59 16.39
C ARG A 456 19.04 1.41 14.91
N LYS A 457 18.29 0.35 14.59
CA LYS A 457 17.71 0.08 13.26
C LYS A 457 16.18 0.11 13.41
N PRO A 458 15.48 1.14 12.94
CA PRO A 458 14.05 1.36 13.24
C PRO A 458 13.15 0.16 12.94
N ASP A 459 13.40 -0.58 11.87
CA ASP A 459 12.64 -1.77 11.51
C ASP A 459 12.83 -2.91 12.51
N ILE A 460 14.08 -3.20 12.91
CA ILE A 460 14.38 -4.23 13.92
C ILE A 460 13.86 -3.81 15.31
N VAL A 461 14.01 -2.52 15.66
CA VAL A 461 13.47 -1.93 16.89
C VAL A 461 11.95 -2.11 16.92
N TYR A 462 11.26 -1.82 15.83
CA TYR A 462 9.80 -1.98 15.72
C TYR A 462 9.36 -3.41 16.06
N TYR A 463 9.89 -4.43 15.38
CA TYR A 463 9.47 -5.82 15.64
C TYR A 463 9.86 -6.30 17.04
N SER A 464 11.01 -5.83 17.55
CA SER A 464 11.45 -6.13 18.92
C SER A 464 10.48 -5.57 19.96
N LEU A 465 10.07 -4.30 19.81
CA LEU A 465 9.09 -3.67 20.69
C LEU A 465 7.72 -4.35 20.60
N GLN A 466 7.27 -4.76 19.41
CA GLN A 466 6.03 -5.54 19.24
C GLN A 466 6.10 -6.87 20.01
N GLY A 467 7.21 -7.60 19.94
CA GLY A 467 7.41 -8.84 20.68
C GLY A 467 7.32 -8.66 22.20
N LEU A 468 7.92 -7.59 22.72
CA LEU A 468 7.89 -7.24 24.15
C LEU A 468 6.49 -6.82 24.64
N GLN A 469 5.62 -6.36 23.73
CA GLN A 469 4.24 -5.96 24.00
C GLN A 469 3.22 -7.08 23.84
N SER A 470 3.63 -8.27 23.40
CA SER A 470 2.72 -9.39 23.16
C SER A 470 2.01 -9.86 24.43
N ASP A 471 0.84 -10.48 24.26
CA ASP A 471 0.04 -11.02 25.37
C ASP A 471 0.81 -12.03 26.23
N GLN A 472 1.69 -12.82 25.61
CA GLN A 472 2.52 -13.78 26.34
C GLN A 472 3.54 -13.12 27.26
N MET A 473 4.10 -11.97 26.86
CA MET A 473 5.00 -11.18 27.71
C MET A 473 4.20 -10.46 28.79
N LYS A 474 3.07 -9.85 28.43
CA LYS A 474 2.18 -9.12 29.36
C LYS A 474 1.58 -10.03 30.46
N ALA A 475 1.44 -11.33 30.19
CA ALA A 475 1.00 -12.29 31.20
C ALA A 475 2.00 -12.49 32.36
N ARG A 476 3.26 -12.07 32.22
CA ARG A 476 4.35 -12.27 33.20
C ARG A 476 4.77 -10.92 33.81
N GLN A 477 4.29 -10.66 35.01
CA GLN A 477 4.42 -9.34 35.67
C GLN A 477 5.87 -8.96 36.00
N ASP A 478 6.68 -9.94 36.40
CA ASP A 478 8.12 -9.80 36.60
C ASP A 478 8.84 -9.40 35.32
N TRP A 479 8.54 -10.07 34.20
CA TRP A 479 9.12 -9.73 32.91
C TRP A 479 8.67 -8.37 32.42
N MET A 480 7.40 -8.01 32.60
CA MET A 480 6.91 -6.67 32.26
C MET A 480 7.68 -5.57 33.00
N PHE A 481 7.95 -5.77 34.29
CA PHE A 481 8.70 -4.81 35.10
C PHE A 481 10.14 -4.66 34.57
N GLU A 482 10.85 -5.77 34.39
CA GLU A 482 12.21 -5.77 33.86
C GLU A 482 12.30 -5.20 32.43
N ASN A 483 11.33 -5.54 31.56
CA ASN A 483 11.29 -5.02 30.18
C ASN A 483 11.17 -3.51 30.18
N LYS A 484 10.28 -2.94 31.02
CA LYS A 484 10.14 -1.49 31.17
C LYS A 484 11.44 -0.84 31.63
N GLU A 485 12.09 -1.40 32.65
CA GLU A 485 13.37 -0.86 33.14
C GLU A 485 14.44 -0.80 32.04
N VAL A 486 14.56 -1.86 31.24
CA VAL A 486 15.53 -1.87 30.14
C VAL A 486 15.13 -0.89 29.04
N LEU A 487 13.87 -0.88 28.59
CA LEU A 487 13.42 0.06 27.55
C LEU A 487 13.58 1.53 27.98
N ASN A 488 13.37 1.82 29.26
CA ASN A 488 13.59 3.16 29.83
C ASN A 488 15.07 3.55 29.79
N PHE A 489 15.97 2.60 30.08
CA PHE A 489 17.41 2.80 29.93
C PHE A 489 17.81 3.03 28.47
N GLU A 490 17.31 2.20 27.54
CA GLU A 490 17.62 2.33 26.12
C GLU A 490 17.13 3.64 25.51
N TYR A 491 15.95 4.10 25.91
CA TYR A 491 15.41 5.39 25.49
C TYR A 491 16.23 6.56 26.04
N ALA A 492 16.76 6.46 27.26
CA ALA A 492 17.62 7.50 27.83
C ALA A 492 18.93 7.69 27.04
N GLY A 493 19.35 6.68 26.27
CA GLY A 493 20.50 6.77 25.35
C GLY A 493 20.19 7.40 23.99
N LEU A 494 18.92 7.67 23.65
CA LEU A 494 18.52 8.26 22.37
C LEU A 494 18.79 9.77 22.33
N GLU A 495 19.35 10.24 21.22
CA GLU A 495 19.65 11.65 21.00
C GLU A 495 18.68 12.26 19.96
N TYR A 496 18.00 13.35 20.33
CA TYR A 496 17.21 14.12 19.37
C TYR A 496 18.06 15.21 18.71
N PRO A 497 17.89 15.49 17.40
CA PRO A 497 16.95 14.85 16.46
C PRO A 497 17.47 13.55 15.82
N LYS A 498 18.69 13.13 16.14
CA LYS A 498 19.40 12.02 15.47
C LYS A 498 18.62 10.70 15.46
N ASN A 499 17.93 10.35 16.55
CA ASN A 499 17.22 9.09 16.71
C ASN A 499 15.70 9.26 16.80
N VAL A 500 15.14 10.25 16.10
CA VAL A 500 13.72 10.60 16.22
C VAL A 500 12.78 9.45 15.85
N ASP A 501 13.15 8.62 14.87
CA ASP A 501 12.35 7.46 14.45
C ASP A 501 12.28 6.42 15.57
N ASP A 502 13.43 6.03 16.13
CA ASP A 502 13.49 5.15 17.31
C ASP A 502 12.69 5.75 18.47
N MET A 503 12.89 7.03 18.78
CA MET A 503 12.14 7.71 19.86
C MET A 503 10.63 7.62 19.65
N THR A 504 10.16 7.69 18.40
CA THR A 504 8.74 7.58 18.05
C THR A 504 8.24 6.15 18.31
N LEU A 505 8.99 5.14 17.89
CA LEU A 505 8.67 3.73 18.13
C LEU A 505 8.60 3.40 19.63
N PHE A 506 9.58 3.88 20.40
CA PHE A 506 9.59 3.72 21.86
C PHE A 506 8.44 4.46 22.54
N ALA A 507 8.09 5.67 22.07
CA ALA A 507 6.97 6.42 22.61
C ALA A 507 5.65 5.62 22.51
N ASP A 508 5.36 5.01 21.36
CA ASP A 508 4.18 4.14 21.22
C ASP A 508 4.25 2.93 22.16
N ALA A 509 5.43 2.29 22.24
CA ALA A 509 5.66 1.15 23.11
C ALA A 509 5.41 1.46 24.60
N PHE A 510 5.83 2.62 25.10
CA PHE A 510 5.55 3.03 26.47
C PHE A 510 4.05 3.22 26.73
N GLY A 511 3.31 3.70 25.73
CA GLY A 511 1.85 3.77 25.77
C GLY A 511 1.22 2.38 25.91
N GLU A 512 1.60 1.44 25.06
CA GLU A 512 1.09 0.07 25.04
C GLU A 512 1.46 -0.75 26.28
N LEU A 513 2.62 -0.46 26.88
CA LEU A 513 3.05 -1.07 28.13
C LEU A 513 2.47 -0.39 29.37
N GLN A 514 1.76 0.73 29.22
CA GLN A 514 1.30 1.58 30.32
C GLN A 514 2.45 1.96 31.27
N ASP A 515 3.57 2.45 30.70
CA ASP A 515 4.73 2.85 31.50
C ASP A 515 4.59 4.28 32.03
N THR A 516 4.20 4.40 33.30
CA THR A 516 4.02 5.69 33.97
C THR A 516 5.34 6.42 34.25
N VAL A 517 6.48 5.72 34.26
CA VAL A 517 7.81 6.32 34.48
C VAL A 517 8.19 7.25 33.34
N MET A 518 7.74 6.95 32.12
CA MET A 518 8.10 7.68 30.91
C MET A 518 7.24 8.91 30.61
N LEU A 519 6.19 9.17 31.40
CA LEU A 519 5.33 10.36 31.23
C LEU A 519 6.10 11.70 31.11
N PRO A 520 7.16 11.98 31.89
CA PRO A 520 7.92 13.22 31.76
C PRO A 520 8.60 13.36 30.39
N GLU A 521 9.21 12.30 29.87
CA GLU A 521 9.88 12.33 28.56
C GLU A 521 8.87 12.38 27.40
N LEU A 522 7.74 11.67 27.51
CA LEU A 522 6.64 11.78 26.53
C LEU A 522 6.08 13.21 26.46
N ARG A 523 5.92 13.89 27.60
CA ARG A 523 5.46 15.30 27.61
C ARG A 523 6.51 16.24 27.02
N LYS A 524 7.80 15.96 27.25
CA LYS A 524 8.90 16.72 26.65
C LYS A 524 8.94 16.59 25.12
N ASN A 525 8.59 15.42 24.60
CA ASN A 525 8.49 15.19 23.15
C ASN A 525 7.43 16.05 22.46
N LEU A 526 6.35 16.43 23.15
CA LEU A 526 5.32 17.32 22.60
C LEU A 526 5.89 18.70 22.21
N GLY A 527 6.94 19.16 22.89
CA GLY A 527 7.61 20.43 22.60
C GLY A 527 8.81 20.33 21.66
N ARG A 528 9.12 19.14 21.13
CA ARG A 528 10.19 18.95 20.13
C ARG A 528 9.65 19.29 18.75
N ASP A 529 10.53 19.73 17.86
CA ASP A 529 10.17 20.12 16.49
C ASP A 529 10.06 18.90 15.54
N ASN A 530 9.27 17.90 15.92
CA ASN A 530 8.94 16.75 15.09
C ASN A 530 7.48 16.31 15.35
N TYR A 531 6.65 16.37 14.31
CA TYR A 531 5.22 16.13 14.41
C TYR A 531 4.88 14.68 14.77
N ASP A 532 5.52 13.70 14.13
CA ASP A 532 5.21 12.27 14.30
C ASP A 532 5.56 11.79 15.72
N LEU A 533 6.71 12.23 16.23
CA LEU A 533 7.11 11.99 17.62
C LEU A 533 6.12 12.62 18.61
N ALA A 534 5.65 13.84 18.35
CA ALA A 534 4.72 14.52 19.22
C ALA A 534 3.33 13.87 19.23
N VAL A 535 2.78 13.52 18.06
CA VAL A 535 1.49 12.81 17.94
C VAL A 535 1.56 11.46 18.65
N THR A 536 2.62 10.70 18.40
CA THR A 536 2.81 9.39 19.03
C THR A 536 2.95 9.52 20.54
N SER A 537 3.68 10.53 21.02
CA SER A 537 3.82 10.79 22.45
C SER A 537 2.51 11.24 23.09
N ALA A 538 1.70 12.04 22.40
CA ALA A 538 0.36 12.44 22.86
C ALA A 538 -0.56 11.21 22.99
N GLY A 539 -0.56 10.33 21.99
CA GLY A 539 -1.31 9.07 22.02
C GLY A 539 -0.86 8.15 23.15
N ALA A 540 0.45 8.04 23.39
CA ALA A 540 1.00 7.29 24.51
C ALA A 540 0.56 7.86 25.88
N ILE A 541 0.56 9.19 26.04
CA ILE A 541 0.06 9.84 27.26
C ILE A 541 -1.43 9.56 27.46
N GLU A 542 -2.24 9.58 26.39
CA GLU A 542 -3.66 9.22 26.45
C GLU A 542 -3.84 7.76 26.87
N LYS A 543 -3.08 6.82 26.32
CA LYS A 543 -3.10 5.39 26.72
C LYS A 543 -2.74 5.19 28.21
N ILE A 544 -1.80 5.99 28.74
CA ILE A 544 -1.33 5.87 30.14
C ILE A 544 -2.26 6.58 31.13
N THR A 545 -2.80 7.75 30.77
CA THR A 545 -3.47 8.65 31.72
C THR A 545 -4.95 8.89 31.43
N GLY A 546 -5.41 8.60 30.20
CA GLY A 546 -6.73 8.99 29.68
C GLY A 546 -6.83 10.47 29.26
N GLU A 547 -5.75 11.25 29.39
CA GLU A 547 -5.71 12.65 28.96
C GLU A 547 -5.55 12.75 27.44
N LYS A 548 -6.55 13.30 26.75
CA LYS A 548 -6.48 13.55 25.31
C LYS A 548 -5.76 14.86 25.01
N ILE A 549 -4.61 14.77 24.34
CA ILE A 549 -3.80 15.91 23.91
C ILE A 549 -3.94 16.07 22.39
N THR A 550 -4.30 17.27 21.93
CA THR A 550 -4.38 17.57 20.49
C THR A 550 -3.09 18.23 20.03
N VAL A 551 -2.37 17.58 19.12
CA VAL A 551 -1.15 18.12 18.48
C VAL A 551 -1.56 18.82 17.19
N ASN A 552 -1.36 20.13 17.11
CA ASN A 552 -1.68 20.88 15.91
C ASN A 552 -0.52 20.79 14.90
N PRO A 553 -0.73 20.25 13.69
CA PRO A 553 0.35 20.16 12.70
C PRO A 553 0.97 21.51 12.34
N ALA A 554 0.26 22.63 12.55
CA ALA A 554 0.75 23.99 12.29
C ALA A 554 1.94 24.42 13.17
N ASP A 555 2.18 23.73 14.29
CA ASP A 555 3.16 24.14 15.29
C ASP A 555 4.60 23.63 15.01
N TYR A 556 4.80 22.84 13.96
CA TYR A 556 6.06 22.13 13.66
C TYR A 556 6.68 22.64 12.35
N SER A 557 8.02 22.72 12.30
CA SER A 557 8.75 23.10 11.09
C SER A 557 8.57 22.04 10.00
N ARG A 558 8.37 22.52 8.77
CA ARG A 558 8.07 21.69 7.60
C ARG A 558 9.03 22.02 6.49
N HIS A 559 9.39 21.02 5.69
CA HIS A 559 10.31 21.21 4.59
C HIS A 559 9.56 21.58 3.30
N THR A 560 9.09 22.83 3.24
CA THR A 560 8.69 23.44 1.97
C THR A 560 9.41 24.77 1.87
N ASP A 561 10.48 24.84 1.07
CA ASP A 561 11.28 26.05 0.91
C ASP A 561 10.64 27.08 -0.05
N PHE A 562 9.44 26.76 -0.58
CA PHE A 562 8.67 27.59 -1.52
C PHE A 562 9.54 28.17 -2.64
N ASP A 563 10.39 27.31 -3.22
CA ASP A 563 11.29 27.67 -4.32
C ASP A 563 10.51 27.83 -5.63
N TRP A 564 9.88 29.00 -5.79
CA TRP A 564 9.03 29.31 -6.93
C TRP A 564 9.81 29.36 -8.25
N ASP A 565 11.07 29.78 -8.22
CA ASP A 565 11.91 29.82 -9.41
C ASP A 565 12.21 28.39 -9.89
N TYR A 566 12.49 27.47 -8.96
CA TYR A 566 12.64 26.05 -9.27
C TYR A 566 11.35 25.46 -9.83
N LEU A 567 10.18 25.71 -9.22
CA LEU A 567 8.90 25.22 -9.73
C LEU A 567 8.61 25.74 -11.15
N ASN A 568 8.86 27.03 -11.40
CA ASN A 568 8.68 27.63 -12.72
C ASN A 568 9.64 27.03 -13.77
N ALA A 569 10.87 26.71 -13.38
CA ALA A 569 11.86 26.10 -14.27
C ALA A 569 11.57 24.63 -14.61
N ASN A 570 10.70 23.96 -13.84
CA ASN A 570 10.41 22.53 -13.98
C ASN A 570 8.92 22.26 -14.26
N GLN A 571 8.21 23.17 -14.96
CA GLN A 571 6.81 22.96 -15.35
C GLN A 571 6.60 21.81 -16.36
N THR A 572 7.65 21.44 -17.09
CA THR A 572 7.68 20.27 -17.97
C THR A 572 8.96 19.50 -17.72
N VAL A 573 8.84 18.34 -17.06
CA VAL A 573 9.99 17.57 -16.63
C VAL A 573 9.72 16.08 -16.76
N THR A 574 10.69 15.39 -17.34
CA THR A 574 10.72 13.94 -17.48
C THR A 574 11.90 13.42 -16.67
N VAL A 575 11.76 12.25 -16.09
CA VAL A 575 12.87 11.54 -15.44
C VAL A 575 13.03 10.15 -16.02
N ILE A 576 14.26 9.64 -16.06
CA ILE A 576 14.56 8.25 -16.35
C ILE A 576 15.03 7.61 -15.06
N LEU A 577 14.33 6.55 -14.63
CA LEU A 577 14.79 5.67 -13.57
C LEU A 577 15.61 4.54 -14.21
N ASN A 578 16.91 4.48 -13.92
CA ASN A 578 17.75 3.38 -14.36
C ASN A 578 17.69 2.28 -13.32
N THR A 579 17.04 1.16 -13.64
CA THR A 579 16.92 0.02 -12.72
C THR A 579 17.80 -1.14 -13.16
N SER A 580 17.95 -2.13 -12.29
CA SER A 580 18.56 -3.43 -12.62
C SER A 580 17.83 -4.17 -13.76
N GLU A 581 16.55 -3.89 -13.99
CA GLU A 581 15.71 -4.51 -15.02
C GLU A 581 15.59 -3.68 -16.32
N GLY A 582 16.13 -2.47 -16.33
CA GLY A 582 16.14 -1.56 -17.47
C GLY A 582 15.71 -0.13 -17.13
N GLU A 583 15.48 0.67 -18.16
CA GLU A 583 15.10 2.08 -18.01
C GLU A 583 13.58 2.27 -17.95
N ILE A 584 13.10 3.13 -17.06
CA ILE A 584 11.70 3.56 -16.97
C ILE A 584 11.64 5.08 -17.16
N GLU A 585 10.97 5.53 -18.21
CA GLU A 585 10.79 6.96 -18.49
C GLU A 585 9.46 7.44 -17.93
N ILE A 586 9.49 8.56 -17.19
CA ILE A 586 8.37 9.06 -16.39
C ILE A 586 8.18 10.54 -16.67
N GLU A 587 6.97 10.92 -17.05
CA GLU A 587 6.51 12.30 -17.09
C GLU A 587 5.99 12.69 -15.69
N LEU A 588 6.54 13.73 -15.07
CA LEU A 588 6.07 14.22 -13.77
C LEU A 588 4.96 15.27 -13.95
N TYR A 589 4.15 15.50 -12.90
CA TYR A 589 2.99 16.39 -12.89
C TYR A 589 3.14 17.56 -11.89
N PRO A 590 4.00 18.57 -12.17
CA PRO A 590 4.18 19.75 -11.32
C PRO A 590 2.90 20.60 -11.15
N ASP A 591 1.95 20.49 -12.07
CA ASP A 591 0.65 21.17 -12.02
C ASP A 591 -0.35 20.48 -11.08
N VAL A 592 -0.13 19.20 -10.76
CA VAL A 592 -0.99 18.39 -9.88
C VAL A 592 -0.44 18.34 -8.46
N ALA A 593 0.88 18.14 -8.34
CA ALA A 593 1.60 17.93 -7.08
C ALA A 593 2.95 18.68 -7.08
N PRO A 594 2.94 20.04 -7.13
CA PRO A 594 4.15 20.85 -7.26
C PRO A 594 5.19 20.58 -6.18
N PHE A 595 4.79 20.50 -4.91
CA PHE A 595 5.75 20.35 -3.82
C PHE A 595 6.32 18.94 -3.75
N THR A 596 5.53 17.93 -4.11
CA THR A 596 5.99 16.55 -4.26
C THR A 596 7.00 16.40 -5.39
N VAL A 597 6.70 16.97 -6.57
CA VAL A 597 7.64 16.94 -7.70
C VAL A 597 8.93 17.68 -7.37
N MET A 598 8.85 18.85 -6.73
CA MET A 598 10.03 19.59 -6.28
C MET A 598 10.87 18.77 -5.30
N ASN A 599 10.24 18.14 -4.31
CA ASN A 599 10.93 17.29 -3.34
C ASN A 599 11.60 16.10 -4.03
N PHE A 600 10.90 15.38 -4.90
CA PHE A 600 11.44 14.26 -5.65
C PHE A 600 12.65 14.65 -6.50
N LEU A 601 12.56 15.76 -7.25
CA LEU A 601 13.66 16.23 -8.09
C LEU A 601 14.86 16.68 -7.25
N LYS A 602 14.65 17.40 -6.15
CA LYS A 602 15.75 17.84 -5.26
C LYS A 602 16.46 16.64 -4.62
N LEU A 603 15.72 15.59 -4.23
CA LEU A 603 16.32 14.34 -3.74
C LEU A 603 17.10 13.62 -4.84
N ALA A 604 16.55 13.54 -6.06
CA ALA A 604 17.24 12.96 -7.21
C ALA A 604 18.54 13.72 -7.56
N GLU A 605 18.55 15.05 -7.54
CA GLU A 605 19.75 15.88 -7.76
C GLU A 605 20.84 15.67 -6.69
N GLN A 606 20.45 15.17 -5.52
CA GLN A 606 21.35 14.82 -4.43
C GLN A 606 21.78 13.34 -4.46
N ASN A 607 21.46 12.61 -5.53
CA ASN A 607 21.72 11.18 -5.65
C ASN A 607 21.09 10.35 -4.53
N TYR A 608 20.00 10.84 -3.93
CA TYR A 608 19.37 10.21 -2.76
C TYR A 608 18.81 8.82 -3.10
N PHE A 609 18.36 8.64 -4.34
CA PHE A 609 17.74 7.39 -4.80
C PHE A 609 18.75 6.37 -5.34
N ASP A 610 20.03 6.73 -5.43
CA ASP A 610 21.06 5.88 -6.02
C ASP A 610 21.23 4.59 -5.19
N ALA A 611 21.25 3.46 -5.89
CA ALA A 611 21.35 2.11 -5.34
C ALA A 611 20.28 1.75 -4.27
N THR A 612 19.12 2.39 -4.28
CA THR A 612 17.98 2.01 -3.42
C THR A 612 17.24 0.80 -3.98
N GLU A 613 16.64 -0.04 -3.11
CA GLU A 613 15.89 -1.23 -3.56
C GLU A 613 14.38 -0.94 -3.70
N PHE A 614 13.75 -1.64 -4.65
CA PHE A 614 12.30 -1.87 -4.62
C PHE A 614 11.98 -2.88 -3.52
N HIS A 615 11.93 -2.40 -2.28
CA HIS A 615 11.75 -3.23 -1.08
C HIS A 615 10.35 -3.85 -0.97
N ARG A 616 9.37 -3.36 -1.74
CA ARG A 616 8.01 -3.92 -1.76
C ARG A 616 7.45 -3.98 -3.17
N VAL A 617 7.13 -5.21 -3.61
CA VAL A 617 6.49 -5.46 -4.89
C VAL A 617 5.31 -6.41 -4.70
N ILE A 618 4.14 -5.99 -5.17
CA ILE A 618 2.93 -6.81 -5.15
C ILE A 618 2.42 -6.92 -6.59
N GLY A 619 2.53 -8.11 -7.16
CA GLY A 619 2.11 -8.39 -8.54
C GLY A 619 0.65 -7.99 -8.79
N ASN A 620 0.39 -7.33 -9.93
CA ASN A 620 -0.88 -6.72 -10.29
C ASN A 620 -1.37 -5.59 -9.33
N PHE A 621 -0.49 -5.04 -8.50
CA PHE A 621 -0.79 -3.89 -7.66
C PHE A 621 0.22 -2.78 -7.87
N VAL A 622 1.39 -2.83 -7.20
CA VAL A 622 2.41 -1.79 -7.24
C VAL A 622 3.83 -2.36 -7.06
N ILE A 623 4.81 -1.66 -7.63
CA ILE A 623 6.21 -1.67 -7.18
C ILE A 623 6.47 -0.43 -6.33
N GLN A 624 7.18 -0.55 -5.22
CA GLN A 624 7.45 0.54 -4.28
C GLN A 624 8.94 0.61 -3.95
N GLY A 625 9.49 1.83 -4.03
CA GLY A 625 10.90 2.14 -3.81
C GLY A 625 11.09 3.52 -3.18
N GLY A 626 12.33 4.04 -3.16
CA GLY A 626 12.66 5.34 -2.58
C GLY A 626 12.90 5.34 -1.06
N ASP A 627 13.09 4.15 -0.48
CA ASP A 627 13.58 3.99 0.90
C ASP A 627 15.10 3.69 0.86
N PRO A 628 15.98 4.57 1.38
CA PRO A 628 17.43 4.36 1.39
C PRO A 628 17.88 3.19 2.28
N THR A 629 17.04 2.77 3.22
CA THR A 629 17.30 1.63 4.11
C THR A 629 16.78 0.31 3.53
N SER A 630 15.89 0.37 2.53
CA SER A 630 15.16 -0.78 1.95
C SER A 630 14.31 -1.56 2.97
N THR A 631 13.93 -0.91 4.08
CA THR A 631 13.22 -1.58 5.18
C THR A 631 11.70 -1.34 5.18
N GLY A 632 11.25 -0.34 4.45
CA GLY A 632 9.92 0.27 4.52
C GLY A 632 9.83 1.42 5.55
N PHE A 633 10.83 1.59 6.42
CA PHE A 633 10.82 2.59 7.50
C PHE A 633 11.69 3.82 7.21
N GLY A 634 12.53 3.80 6.18
CA GLY A 634 13.42 4.92 5.90
C GLY A 634 12.75 6.05 5.12
N GLY A 635 13.33 7.24 5.24
CA GLY A 635 12.86 8.46 4.61
C GLY A 635 13.92 9.56 4.66
N PRO A 636 13.63 10.75 4.13
CA PRO A 636 14.62 11.81 3.95
C PRO A 636 14.92 12.60 5.24
N GLY A 637 14.43 12.12 6.40
CA GLY A 637 14.54 12.79 7.70
C GLY A 637 13.50 13.89 7.95
N TYR A 638 12.53 14.04 7.04
CA TYR A 638 11.41 14.96 7.12
C TYR A 638 10.20 14.42 6.36
N SER A 639 9.04 15.04 6.59
CA SER A 639 7.78 14.72 5.90
C SER A 639 7.29 15.91 5.08
N ILE A 640 6.61 15.62 3.96
CA ILE A 640 5.89 16.58 3.12
C ILE A 640 4.38 16.34 3.19
N ARG A 641 3.59 17.36 2.81
CA ARG A 641 2.13 17.28 2.77
C ARG A 641 1.63 16.57 1.53
N GLY A 642 0.55 15.81 1.66
CA GLY A 642 -0.09 15.17 0.51
C GLY A 642 -0.73 16.19 -0.44
N GLU A 643 -0.76 15.88 -1.72
CA GLU A 643 -1.38 16.69 -2.78
C GLU A 643 -2.42 15.81 -3.50
N TYR A 644 -3.56 15.63 -2.85
CA TYR A 644 -4.61 14.71 -3.26
C TYR A 644 -5.41 15.27 -4.43
N SER A 645 -5.35 14.58 -5.57
CA SER A 645 -5.99 15.00 -6.81
C SER A 645 -7.26 14.17 -7.15
N PRO A 646 -8.14 14.69 -8.02
CA PRO A 646 -9.22 13.91 -8.60
C PRO A 646 -8.74 12.97 -9.72
N LEU A 647 -7.44 12.95 -10.04
CA LEU A 647 -6.91 12.05 -11.06
C LEU A 647 -7.00 10.58 -10.58
N PRO A 648 -7.31 9.64 -11.49
CA PRO A 648 -7.36 8.23 -11.15
C PRO A 648 -5.97 7.59 -11.18
N TYR A 649 -5.75 6.58 -10.33
CA TYR A 649 -4.62 5.67 -10.45
C TYR A 649 -4.88 4.68 -11.59
N GLU A 650 -4.29 4.95 -12.76
CA GLU A 650 -4.24 4.02 -13.90
C GLU A 650 -3.01 3.13 -13.82
N ARG A 651 -2.78 2.26 -14.80
CA ARG A 651 -1.50 1.56 -14.97
C ARG A 651 -0.38 2.57 -15.26
N GLY A 652 0.76 2.40 -14.56
CA GLY A 652 1.96 3.23 -14.70
C GLY A 652 1.86 4.57 -13.98
N THR A 653 0.84 4.80 -13.16
CA THR A 653 0.73 6.03 -12.35
C THR A 653 1.71 5.96 -11.19
N LEU A 654 2.43 7.07 -10.95
CA LEU A 654 3.28 7.24 -9.79
C LEU A 654 2.48 7.84 -8.64
N GLY A 655 2.66 7.29 -7.44
CA GLY A 655 2.15 7.91 -6.21
C GLY A 655 3.14 7.87 -5.06
N MET A 656 2.96 8.77 -4.09
CA MET A 656 3.78 8.80 -2.89
C MET A 656 3.29 7.77 -1.87
N ALA A 657 4.22 7.01 -1.29
CA ALA A 657 3.91 6.17 -0.15
C ALA A 657 3.78 7.04 1.11
N SER A 658 2.84 6.69 1.98
CA SER A 658 2.57 7.42 3.21
C SER A 658 2.18 6.45 4.33
N ALA A 659 2.58 6.78 5.56
CA ALA A 659 2.18 6.07 6.78
C ALA A 659 0.88 6.64 7.40
N GLY A 660 0.29 7.65 6.78
CA GLY A 660 -0.81 8.44 7.31
C GLY A 660 -1.00 9.76 6.55
N LYS A 661 -2.06 10.51 6.86
CA LYS A 661 -2.29 11.82 6.24
C LYS A 661 -1.05 12.69 6.48
N ASP A 662 -0.52 13.26 5.41
CA ASP A 662 0.56 14.23 5.44
C ASP A 662 1.90 13.73 6.03
N THR A 663 2.22 12.45 5.82
CA THR A 663 3.49 11.79 6.20
C THR A 663 4.27 11.22 5.00
N GLU A 664 4.11 11.85 3.83
CA GLU A 664 4.86 11.48 2.62
C GLU A 664 6.32 11.97 2.76
N GLY A 665 7.25 11.41 2.00
CA GLY A 665 8.67 11.74 2.11
C GLY A 665 9.43 11.44 0.83
N SER A 666 10.25 10.39 0.83
CA SER A 666 11.01 9.95 -0.36
C SER A 666 10.44 8.70 -1.03
N GLN A 667 9.65 7.91 -0.30
CA GLN A 667 9.12 6.65 -0.81
C GLN A 667 7.99 6.88 -1.82
N PHE A 668 8.05 6.18 -2.95
CA PHE A 668 7.06 6.24 -4.02
C PHE A 668 6.71 4.85 -4.54
N PHE A 669 5.62 4.75 -5.28
CA PHE A 669 5.20 3.52 -5.94
C PHE A 669 4.74 3.76 -7.39
N ILE A 670 4.84 2.72 -8.21
CA ILE A 670 4.34 2.67 -9.59
C ILE A 670 3.32 1.54 -9.72
N THR A 671 2.15 1.83 -10.28
CA THR A 671 1.06 0.86 -10.41
C THR A 671 1.20 -0.09 -11.61
N HIS A 672 0.97 -1.40 -11.40
CA HIS A 672 0.91 -2.40 -12.50
C HIS A 672 -0.41 -2.40 -13.27
N SER A 673 -1.48 -1.92 -12.64
CA SER A 673 -2.84 -1.87 -13.17
C SER A 673 -3.62 -0.75 -12.50
N ARG A 674 -4.82 -0.43 -13.00
CA ARG A 674 -5.69 0.58 -12.39
C ARG A 674 -6.02 0.26 -10.93
N GLN A 675 -5.87 1.24 -10.03
CA GLN A 675 -6.09 1.12 -8.58
C GLN A 675 -7.12 2.12 -8.02
N PRO A 676 -8.42 1.98 -8.30
CA PRO A 676 -9.41 3.00 -7.93
C PRO A 676 -9.62 3.20 -6.41
N HIS A 677 -9.10 2.29 -5.59
CA HIS A 677 -9.16 2.41 -4.14
C HIS A 677 -8.08 3.36 -3.57
N LEU A 678 -7.09 3.75 -4.38
CA LEU A 678 -6.07 4.75 -4.06
C LEU A 678 -6.49 6.17 -4.50
N ASP A 679 -7.47 6.29 -5.42
CA ASP A 679 -7.94 7.56 -5.97
C ASP A 679 -8.28 8.57 -4.87
N SER A 680 -7.68 9.76 -4.96
CA SER A 680 -7.86 10.88 -4.03
C SER A 680 -7.49 10.57 -2.56
N LYS A 681 -6.63 9.57 -2.32
CA LYS A 681 -6.10 9.24 -1.00
C LYS A 681 -4.58 9.30 -0.91
N TYR A 682 -3.91 9.29 -2.05
CA TYR A 682 -2.46 9.32 -2.19
C TYR A 682 -2.10 10.32 -3.29
N THR A 683 -1.02 11.07 -3.10
CA THR A 683 -0.53 12.04 -4.09
C THR A 683 -0.15 11.35 -5.40
N ILE A 684 -0.71 11.82 -6.52
CA ILE A 684 -0.25 11.44 -7.86
C ILE A 684 0.69 12.52 -8.36
N PHE A 685 1.93 12.17 -8.69
CA PHE A 685 2.94 13.14 -9.11
C PHE A 685 3.63 12.81 -10.43
N GLY A 686 3.22 11.74 -11.12
CA GLY A 686 3.73 11.43 -12.45
C GLY A 686 3.14 10.16 -13.07
N LYS A 687 3.64 9.81 -14.25
CA LYS A 687 3.24 8.60 -14.98
C LYS A 687 4.36 8.08 -15.87
N VAL A 688 4.48 6.76 -15.94
CA VAL A 688 5.35 6.05 -16.89
C VAL A 688 4.87 6.30 -18.32
N VAL A 689 5.75 6.84 -19.15
CA VAL A 689 5.55 7.06 -20.59
C VAL A 689 6.29 6.03 -21.44
N ASN A 690 7.35 5.43 -20.93
CA ASN A 690 8.10 4.33 -21.56
C ASN A 690 8.66 3.37 -20.50
N GLY A 691 8.85 2.08 -20.83
CA GLY A 691 9.39 1.07 -19.90
C GLY A 691 8.36 0.37 -18.99
N MET A 692 7.07 0.31 -19.38
CA MET A 692 6.08 -0.46 -18.60
C MET A 692 6.35 -1.96 -18.56
N ASP A 693 7.08 -2.51 -19.53
CA ASP A 693 7.54 -3.91 -19.50
C ASP A 693 8.68 -4.12 -18.50
N VAL A 694 9.50 -3.09 -18.23
CA VAL A 694 10.50 -3.08 -17.16
C VAL A 694 9.79 -3.06 -15.81
N VAL A 695 8.81 -2.17 -15.62
CA VAL A 695 7.96 -2.13 -14.41
C VAL A 695 7.37 -3.51 -14.10
N ASP A 696 6.89 -4.23 -15.12
CA ASP A 696 6.28 -5.56 -14.99
C ASP A 696 7.27 -6.71 -14.73
N ARG A 697 8.58 -6.46 -14.82
CA ARG A 697 9.63 -7.44 -14.47
C ARG A 697 10.22 -7.24 -13.08
N ILE A 698 10.11 -6.03 -12.53
CA ILE A 698 10.68 -5.69 -11.23
C ILE A 698 10.15 -6.61 -10.13
N LEU A 699 11.06 -7.16 -9.32
CA LEU A 699 10.83 -7.98 -8.14
C LEU A 699 11.37 -7.29 -6.88
N ILE A 700 11.04 -7.86 -5.72
CA ILE A 700 11.55 -7.35 -4.43
C ILE A 700 13.07 -7.45 -4.41
N GLY A 701 13.76 -6.37 -4.09
CA GLY A 701 15.22 -6.32 -4.01
C GLY A 701 15.92 -5.86 -5.30
N ASP A 702 15.18 -5.72 -6.41
CA ASP A 702 15.73 -5.07 -7.60
C ASP A 702 16.09 -3.61 -7.28
N THR A 703 17.19 -3.14 -7.84
CA THR A 703 17.75 -1.82 -7.53
C THR A 703 17.28 -0.73 -8.49
N LEU A 704 17.03 0.46 -7.95
CA LEU A 704 17.09 1.74 -8.63
C LEU A 704 18.53 2.24 -8.56
N ASN A 705 19.24 2.19 -9.69
CA ASN A 705 20.67 2.49 -9.75
C ASN A 705 20.93 4.00 -9.69
N ASP A 706 20.20 4.79 -10.49
CA ASP A 706 20.25 6.25 -10.48
C ASP A 706 18.96 6.85 -11.09
N VAL A 707 18.84 8.18 -10.99
CA VAL A 707 17.74 8.96 -11.58
C VAL A 707 18.31 10.08 -12.47
N ILE A 708 17.94 10.07 -13.75
CA ILE A 708 18.35 11.11 -14.71
C ILE A 708 17.20 12.08 -14.92
N ILE A 709 17.44 13.37 -14.70
CA ILE A 709 16.45 14.44 -14.91
C ILE A 709 16.60 15.04 -16.31
N ILE A 710 15.50 15.08 -17.06
CA ILE A 710 15.41 15.67 -18.40
C ILE A 710 14.49 16.89 -18.33
N ARG A 711 15.09 18.08 -18.41
CA ARG A 711 14.37 19.36 -18.47
C ARG A 711 14.13 19.73 -19.93
N ASN A 712 12.87 19.86 -20.31
CA ASN A 712 12.44 20.14 -21.69
C ASN A 712 12.33 21.64 -21.97
#